data_AF-A0A8C5TG44-F1
#
_entry.id   AF-A0A8C5TG44-F1
#
_cell.length_a   1.000
_cell.length_b   1.000
_cell.length_c   1.000
_cell.angle_alpha   90.00
_cell.angle_beta   90.00
_cell.angle_gamma   90.00
#
_symmetry.space_group_name_H-M   'P 1'
#
loop_
_entity.id
_entity.type
_entity.pdbx_description
1 polymer ?
#
loop_
_entity_poly.entity_id
_entity_poly.type
_entity_poly.pdbx_seq_one_letter_code
_entity_poly.pdbx_strand_id
1 'polypeptide(L)'
;MAATGVLPFVRGVDLSGNDFKGGYFPEHVKAMTSLRWLKLNRTGLCYLPEELAALQKLEHLSVSHNSLTTLHGELSGLPCLRAIVARANSLKNSGVPDDIFQLDDLSVLDLSYNQLTECPRELENAKNMLVLNLGHNSIDTIPNQLFINLTDLLYLDLSDNKLESLPPQMRRLVHLQTLILNNNPLLHAQLRQLPAMTALQTLHLRNTQRTQSNLPTSLEGLVNLADVDLSCNDLSRVPECLYTLGSLRRLNLSSNQITELSLCIDQWTQLETLNLSRNQLTSLPSAICKLTKLKKMYLNSNKLDFDGIPSGIGKLINLEEFMAANNNLELIPESLCRCSKLRKLVLNKNRLVTLPEAIHFLTDVEILDVRENPNLVMPPKPADRSSEWYNIDFSLQNQLRLAGASPATVAAAAAGSSTKDPLARKMRLRRRKDSAQDDQAKQVLKGMSDVAQEKNKKIEESGEAKAPDLKTRRWDQGLEKPQLDYSEFFSEDVGQLPGICVWQIENFVPTLVDEAFHGKFYEADCYIVLKTFLDENGSLNWEIYYWIGQEATLDKKACSAIHAVNLRNYLGAECRSIREEMGDESEEFLQVFDNDISYIEGGTASGFFTVEDTQYVTRLYRVYGKKNVKLEPVALKGTSLDPRDAPGRMGQGGSPSLTSETGSVPLLPPAVPWGREVRPAAPGWGMLRSVGSWKGVLQLGVPAGA
;
A
#
# COMPACT_ATOMS: atom_id res chain seq x y z
N MET A 1 37.12 13.06 -37.77
CA MET A 1 36.24 13.24 -36.59
C MET A 1 35.56 11.91 -36.27
N ALA A 2 36.27 10.94 -35.68
CA ALA A 2 35.70 9.65 -35.28
C ALA A 2 36.67 8.95 -34.31
N ALA A 3 36.34 8.89 -33.01
CA ALA A 3 37.02 8.06 -32.00
C ALA A 3 36.30 8.03 -30.63
N THR A 4 35.66 9.13 -30.21
CA THR A 4 35.08 9.29 -28.86
C THR A 4 33.55 9.20 -28.90
N GLY A 5 33.02 8.02 -29.19
CA GLY A 5 31.59 7.76 -29.36
C GLY A 5 30.81 7.68 -28.05
N VAL A 6 30.77 8.75 -27.24
CA VAL A 6 29.87 8.81 -26.06
C VAL A 6 29.20 10.20 -25.90
N LEU A 7 28.03 10.34 -26.52
CA LEU A 7 26.82 10.95 -25.93
C LEU A 7 26.86 12.41 -25.38
N PRO A 8 27.29 13.44 -26.13
CA PRO A 8 27.16 14.86 -25.72
C PRO A 8 25.69 15.36 -25.64
N PHE A 9 24.71 14.54 -25.99
CA PHE A 9 23.28 14.81 -25.86
C PHE A 9 22.64 14.20 -24.62
N VAL A 10 23.33 13.28 -23.92
CA VAL A 10 22.76 12.60 -22.76
C VAL A 10 22.62 13.56 -21.59
N ARG A 11 21.40 13.65 -21.08
CA ARG A 11 21.01 14.44 -19.90
C ARG A 11 21.07 13.63 -18.61
N GLY A 12 21.27 12.33 -18.69
CA GLY A 12 21.00 11.44 -17.58
C GLY A 12 21.66 10.07 -17.69
N VAL A 13 22.28 9.61 -16.60
CA VAL A 13 22.86 8.26 -16.54
C VAL A 13 22.59 7.64 -15.18
N ASP A 14 22.05 6.42 -15.19
CA ASP A 14 21.98 5.54 -14.03
C ASP A 14 23.06 4.46 -14.13
N LEU A 15 24.03 4.50 -13.23
CA LEU A 15 25.07 3.48 -13.07
C LEU A 15 24.88 2.68 -11.76
N SER A 16 23.69 2.71 -11.16
CA SER A 16 23.41 2.02 -9.91
C SER A 16 23.63 0.50 -10.01
N GLY A 17 24.16 -0.11 -8.96
CA GLY A 17 24.42 -1.55 -8.87
C GLY A 17 25.67 -2.08 -9.59
N ASN A 18 26.46 -1.21 -10.25
CA ASN A 18 27.78 -1.56 -10.79
C ASN A 18 28.86 -1.57 -9.69
N ASP A 19 29.92 -2.37 -9.79
CA ASP A 19 30.99 -2.37 -8.78
C ASP A 19 32.11 -1.37 -9.14
N PHE A 20 32.13 -0.19 -8.50
CA PHE A 20 33.14 0.86 -8.67
C PHE A 20 34.14 0.94 -7.49
N LYS A 21 34.24 -0.11 -6.66
CA LYS A 21 35.23 -0.19 -5.58
C LYS A 21 36.66 0.01 -6.09
N GLY A 22 37.49 0.68 -5.30
CA GLY A 22 38.91 0.84 -5.61
C GLY A 22 39.23 1.83 -6.74
N GLY A 23 38.28 2.70 -7.11
CA GLY A 23 38.53 3.82 -8.03
C GLY A 23 38.32 3.51 -9.51
N TYR A 24 37.73 2.36 -9.87
CA TYR A 24 37.41 2.02 -11.26
C TYR A 24 36.15 2.74 -11.79
N PHE A 25 36.04 4.05 -11.54
CA PHE A 25 35.00 4.87 -12.16
C PHE A 25 35.37 5.17 -13.63
N PRO A 26 34.42 5.21 -14.59
CA PRO A 26 34.79 5.39 -15.99
C PRO A 26 35.21 6.85 -16.27
N GLU A 27 36.50 7.09 -16.54
CA GLU A 27 37.07 8.42 -16.90
C GLU A 27 36.28 9.15 -18.01
N HIS A 28 35.61 8.39 -18.89
CA HIS A 28 34.82 8.93 -20.00
C HIS A 28 33.55 9.67 -19.54
N VAL A 29 33.08 9.50 -18.30
CA VAL A 29 31.94 10.25 -17.74
C VAL A 29 32.22 11.76 -17.73
N LYS A 30 33.47 12.17 -17.51
CA LYS A 30 33.90 13.58 -17.61
C LYS A 30 33.62 14.23 -18.97
N ALA A 31 33.47 13.45 -20.05
CA ALA A 31 33.12 13.96 -21.37
C ALA A 31 31.61 14.26 -21.53
N MET A 32 30.76 13.78 -20.61
CA MET A 32 29.30 13.97 -20.64
C MET A 32 28.88 15.34 -20.08
N THR A 33 29.46 16.44 -20.58
CA THR A 33 29.24 17.82 -20.08
C THR A 33 27.80 18.34 -20.18
N SER A 34 26.92 17.57 -20.83
CA SER A 34 25.47 17.81 -20.98
C SER A 34 24.61 17.21 -19.87
N LEU A 35 25.21 16.42 -18.96
CA LEU A 35 24.50 15.66 -17.93
C LEU A 35 23.82 16.56 -16.91
N ARG A 36 22.54 16.27 -16.61
CA ARG A 36 21.71 16.93 -15.59
C ARG A 36 21.47 16.06 -14.37
N TRP A 37 21.42 14.73 -14.51
CA TRP A 37 21.29 13.86 -13.35
C TRP A 37 22.17 12.62 -13.45
N LEU A 38 22.66 12.15 -12.30
CA LEU A 38 23.55 11.00 -12.19
C LEU A 38 23.13 10.15 -10.98
N LYS A 39 22.85 8.87 -11.20
CA LYS A 39 22.59 7.88 -10.14
C LYS A 39 23.76 6.90 -10.04
N LEU A 40 24.32 6.77 -8.84
CA LEU A 40 25.46 5.92 -8.47
C LEU A 40 25.09 5.02 -7.27
N ASN A 41 23.83 4.61 -7.15
CA ASN A 41 23.34 3.94 -5.96
C ASN A 41 23.86 2.50 -5.88
N ARG A 42 24.23 2.01 -4.68
CA ARG A 42 24.75 0.64 -4.48
C ARG A 42 25.97 0.31 -5.37
N THR A 43 26.86 1.28 -5.57
CA THR A 43 28.05 1.10 -6.42
C THR A 43 29.33 0.72 -5.67
N GLY A 44 29.29 0.69 -4.33
CA GLY A 44 30.44 0.36 -3.50
C GLY A 44 31.51 1.46 -3.42
N LEU A 45 31.18 2.69 -3.82
CA LEU A 45 32.08 3.84 -3.73
C LEU A 45 32.43 4.16 -2.27
N CYS A 46 33.70 4.48 -2.01
CA CYS A 46 34.21 4.94 -0.71
C CYS A 46 34.46 6.46 -0.67
N TYR A 47 34.64 7.07 -1.84
CA TYR A 47 34.82 8.50 -2.08
C TYR A 47 34.11 8.86 -3.40
N LEU A 48 33.87 10.15 -3.64
CA LEU A 48 33.29 10.62 -4.89
C LEU A 48 34.36 10.71 -5.99
N PRO A 49 34.08 10.27 -7.23
CA PRO A 49 35.03 10.35 -8.33
C PRO A 49 35.33 11.81 -8.72
N GLU A 50 36.60 12.11 -9.01
CA GLU A 50 37.06 13.45 -9.41
C GLU A 50 36.44 13.90 -10.74
N GLU A 51 36.05 12.94 -11.60
CA GLU A 51 35.37 13.19 -12.88
C GLU A 51 34.06 13.98 -12.74
N LEU A 52 33.42 13.95 -11.56
CA LEU A 52 32.18 14.70 -11.31
C LEU A 52 32.37 16.21 -11.45
N ALA A 53 33.56 16.74 -11.16
CA ALA A 53 33.89 18.17 -11.27
C ALA A 53 33.66 18.74 -12.68
N ALA A 54 33.80 17.91 -13.72
CA ALA A 54 33.60 18.31 -15.11
C ALA A 54 32.11 18.45 -15.50
N LEU A 55 31.18 17.98 -14.67
CA LEU A 55 29.75 17.90 -14.97
C LEU A 55 29.02 19.21 -14.62
N GLN A 56 29.46 20.32 -15.22
CA GLN A 56 29.03 21.69 -14.92
C GLN A 56 27.53 22.00 -15.09
N LYS A 57 26.74 21.05 -15.61
CA LYS A 57 25.28 21.13 -15.76
C LYS A 57 24.51 20.14 -14.88
N LEU A 58 25.19 19.46 -13.96
CA LEU A 58 24.59 18.47 -13.08
C LEU A 58 23.66 19.14 -12.06
N GLU A 59 22.38 18.82 -12.14
CA GLU A 59 21.30 19.29 -11.27
C GLU A 59 21.00 18.30 -10.14
N HIS A 60 21.13 16.99 -10.37
CA HIS A 60 20.77 15.96 -9.39
C HIS A 60 21.82 14.84 -9.27
N LEU A 61 22.38 14.67 -8.06
CA LEU A 61 23.34 13.61 -7.75
C LEU A 61 22.75 12.65 -6.71
N SER A 62 22.70 11.36 -7.04
CA SER A 62 22.26 10.30 -6.11
C SER A 62 23.37 9.27 -5.92
N VAL A 63 23.84 9.11 -4.68
CA VAL A 63 24.99 8.27 -4.29
C VAL A 63 24.64 7.37 -3.10
N SER A 64 23.40 6.90 -3.06
CA SER A 64 22.80 6.18 -1.93
C SER A 64 23.30 4.73 -1.80
N HIS A 65 23.28 4.18 -0.58
CA HIS A 65 23.68 2.80 -0.28
C HIS A 65 25.12 2.48 -0.73
N ASN A 66 26.05 3.41 -0.49
CA ASN A 66 27.48 3.23 -0.75
C ASN A 66 28.26 3.11 0.57
N SER A 67 29.58 3.21 0.51
CA SER A 67 30.46 3.24 1.68
C SER A 67 31.19 4.58 1.77
N LEU A 68 30.56 5.67 1.30
CA LEU A 68 31.16 7.00 1.31
C LEU A 68 31.45 7.43 2.74
N THR A 69 32.72 7.73 3.03
CA THR A 69 33.12 8.38 4.29
C THR A 69 33.05 9.91 4.19
N THR A 70 33.12 10.43 2.96
CA THR A 70 33.12 11.85 2.64
C THR A 70 32.39 12.14 1.32
N LEU A 71 31.77 13.31 1.23
CA LEU A 71 31.32 13.97 0.00
C LEU A 71 32.39 14.93 -0.55
N HIS A 72 33.64 14.80 -0.09
CA HIS A 72 34.78 15.55 -0.64
C HIS A 72 35.03 15.17 -2.11
N GLY A 73 35.35 16.20 -2.89
CA GLY A 73 35.27 16.27 -4.34
C GLY A 73 34.71 17.66 -4.70
N GLU A 74 34.97 18.16 -5.91
CA GLU A 74 34.64 19.55 -6.30
C GLU A 74 33.13 19.78 -6.56
N LEU A 75 32.24 19.24 -5.71
CA LEU A 75 30.78 19.45 -5.78
C LEU A 75 30.40 20.92 -5.58
N SER A 76 31.14 21.66 -4.77
CA SER A 76 31.01 23.12 -4.63
C SER A 76 31.36 23.87 -5.93
N GLY A 77 32.06 23.22 -6.86
CA GLY A 77 32.33 23.70 -8.22
C GLY A 77 31.24 23.37 -9.24
N LEU A 78 30.09 22.82 -8.83
CA LEU A 78 28.97 22.47 -9.72
C LEU A 78 27.81 23.49 -9.55
N PRO A 79 27.76 24.55 -10.38
CA PRO A 79 26.90 25.70 -10.11
C PRO A 79 25.40 25.41 -10.22
N CYS A 80 25.01 24.39 -11.00
CA CYS A 80 23.60 24.04 -11.20
C CYS A 80 23.08 22.95 -10.25
N LEU A 81 23.84 22.56 -9.22
CA LEU A 81 23.51 21.39 -8.39
C LEU A 81 22.37 21.69 -7.41
N ARG A 82 21.21 21.08 -7.68
CA ARG A 82 19.93 21.32 -6.99
C ARG A 82 19.57 20.25 -5.97
N ALA A 83 19.94 18.98 -6.21
CA ALA A 83 19.63 17.87 -5.32
C ALA A 83 20.83 16.96 -5.06
N ILE A 84 21.05 16.63 -3.79
CA ILE A 84 22.08 15.69 -3.34
C ILE A 84 21.45 14.65 -2.43
N VAL A 85 21.46 13.38 -2.89
CA VAL A 85 20.86 12.25 -2.18
C VAL A 85 21.98 11.25 -1.85
N ALA A 86 22.52 11.34 -0.63
CA ALA A 86 23.62 10.52 -0.12
C ALA A 86 23.19 9.59 1.03
N ARG A 87 21.94 9.12 0.98
CA ARG A 87 21.35 8.21 1.97
C ARG A 87 22.12 6.90 2.14
N ALA A 88 22.16 6.36 3.35
CA ALA A 88 22.73 5.04 3.65
C ALA A 88 24.22 4.94 3.26
N ASN A 89 25.03 5.81 3.87
CA ASN A 89 26.48 5.88 3.70
C ASN A 89 27.18 5.83 5.07
N SER A 90 28.48 6.12 5.12
CA SER A 90 29.27 6.22 6.36
C SER A 90 29.77 7.65 6.60
N LEU A 91 28.98 8.65 6.17
CA LEU A 91 29.34 10.06 6.31
C LEU A 91 29.35 10.45 7.79
N LYS A 92 30.43 11.11 8.19
CA LYS A 92 30.58 11.81 9.48
C LYS A 92 30.57 13.31 9.21
N ASN A 93 30.50 14.15 10.25
CA ASN A 93 30.44 15.61 10.08
C ASN A 93 31.60 16.18 9.26
N SER A 94 32.85 15.78 9.53
CA SER A 94 34.02 16.14 8.71
C SER A 94 34.00 15.65 7.25
N GLY A 95 33.07 14.75 6.92
CA GLY A 95 32.85 14.22 5.58
C GLY A 95 31.83 15.00 4.76
N VAL A 96 31.13 15.98 5.33
CA VAL A 96 30.28 16.91 4.57
C VAL A 96 31.05 18.23 4.45
N PRO A 97 31.41 18.69 3.23
CA PRO A 97 32.17 19.92 3.06
C PRO A 97 31.27 21.15 3.22
N ASP A 98 31.69 22.10 4.06
CA ASP A 98 30.92 23.32 4.40
C ASP A 98 30.58 24.16 3.14
N ASP A 99 31.50 24.22 2.16
CA ASP A 99 31.33 24.94 0.87
C ASP A 99 30.13 24.46 0.04
N ILE A 100 29.61 23.25 0.28
CA ILE A 100 28.45 22.71 -0.44
C ILE A 100 27.17 23.51 -0.17
N PHE A 101 27.11 24.22 0.95
CA PHE A 101 25.98 25.05 1.36
C PHE A 101 26.05 26.48 0.84
N GLN A 102 27.11 26.82 0.09
CA GLN A 102 27.23 28.08 -0.66
C GLN A 102 26.64 27.97 -2.08
N LEU A 103 26.18 26.78 -2.50
CA LEU A 103 25.50 26.56 -3.77
C LEU A 103 24.11 27.22 -3.76
N ASP A 104 23.93 28.26 -4.58
CA ASP A 104 22.70 29.05 -4.63
C ASP A 104 21.45 28.19 -4.97
N ASP A 105 21.56 27.22 -5.89
CA ASP A 105 20.44 26.43 -6.39
C ASP A 105 20.11 25.16 -5.55
N LEU A 106 20.88 24.88 -4.48
CA LEU A 106 20.71 23.67 -3.67
C LEU A 106 19.39 23.70 -2.88
N SER A 107 18.47 22.81 -3.26
CA SER A 107 17.08 22.78 -2.75
C SER A 107 16.68 21.45 -2.10
N VAL A 108 17.40 20.36 -2.36
CA VAL A 108 17.13 19.03 -1.80
C VAL A 108 18.41 18.40 -1.26
N LEU A 109 18.40 18.06 0.03
CA LEU A 109 19.51 17.40 0.71
C LEU A 109 19.01 16.20 1.54
N ASP A 110 19.42 14.99 1.16
CA ASP A 110 19.18 13.76 1.92
C ASP A 110 20.52 13.14 2.36
N LEU A 111 20.81 13.27 3.65
CA LEU A 111 21.95 12.64 4.34
C LEU A 111 21.46 11.58 5.34
N SER A 112 20.27 11.02 5.15
CA SER A 112 19.69 10.04 6.08
C SER A 112 20.48 8.73 6.12
N TYR A 113 20.36 7.96 7.21
CA TYR A 113 21.09 6.70 7.41
C TYR A 113 22.63 6.89 7.30
N ASN A 114 23.17 7.84 8.05
CA ASN A 114 24.61 8.13 8.10
C ASN A 114 25.13 8.10 9.56
N GLN A 115 26.33 8.64 9.80
CA GLN A 115 26.99 8.68 11.11
C GLN A 115 27.21 10.13 11.60
N LEU A 116 26.31 11.05 11.25
CA LEU A 116 26.36 12.44 11.69
C LEU A 116 26.02 12.55 13.18
N THR A 117 26.84 13.27 13.95
CA THR A 117 26.65 13.52 15.40
C THR A 117 26.16 14.94 15.71
N GLU A 118 26.41 15.88 14.81
CA GLU A 118 25.86 17.25 14.83
C GLU A 118 25.20 17.56 13.48
N CYS A 119 24.44 18.65 13.35
CA CYS A 119 24.08 19.16 12.02
C CYS A 119 25.37 19.57 11.27
N PRO A 120 25.48 19.38 9.94
CA PRO A 120 26.58 19.94 9.16
C PRO A 120 26.74 21.44 9.38
N ARG A 121 27.99 21.92 9.39
CA ARG A 121 28.31 23.33 9.59
C ARG A 121 27.96 24.11 8.33
N GLU A 122 27.64 25.39 8.49
CA GLU A 122 27.22 26.28 7.41
C GLU A 122 25.96 25.81 6.65
N LEU A 123 25.23 24.80 7.12
CA LEU A 123 23.95 24.37 6.54
C LEU A 123 22.90 25.51 6.54
N GLU A 124 23.03 26.49 7.43
CA GLU A 124 22.25 27.74 7.41
C GLU A 124 22.51 28.64 6.18
N ASN A 125 23.57 28.40 5.38
CA ASN A 125 23.87 29.20 4.18
C ASN A 125 23.04 28.77 2.96
N ALA A 126 22.51 27.55 2.94
CA ALA A 126 21.76 26.96 1.83
C ALA A 126 20.31 27.49 1.72
N LYS A 127 20.16 28.81 1.48
CA LYS A 127 18.89 29.56 1.60
C LYS A 127 17.71 28.96 0.83
N ASN A 128 17.94 28.32 -0.30
CA ASN A 128 16.91 27.78 -1.18
C ASN A 128 16.50 26.32 -0.85
N MET A 129 16.89 25.80 0.33
CA MET A 129 16.53 24.46 0.79
C MET A 129 15.01 24.30 0.98
N LEU A 130 14.41 23.38 0.23
CA LEU A 130 12.99 22.99 0.33
C LEU A 130 12.81 21.65 1.05
N VAL A 131 13.78 20.73 0.91
CA VAL A 131 13.71 19.36 1.44
C VAL A 131 15.01 19.03 2.17
N LEU A 132 14.92 18.86 3.49
CA LEU A 132 16.05 18.45 4.33
C LEU A 132 15.72 17.13 5.04
N ASN A 133 16.50 16.08 4.74
CA ASN A 133 16.43 14.80 5.45
C ASN A 133 17.77 14.48 6.12
N LEU A 134 17.77 14.45 7.45
CA LEU A 134 18.89 14.02 8.30
C LEU A 134 18.49 12.82 9.19
N GLY A 135 17.41 12.12 8.85
CA GLY A 135 16.88 11.00 9.63
C GLY A 135 17.84 9.82 9.76
N HIS A 136 17.70 8.99 10.79
CA HIS A 136 18.58 7.84 11.07
C HIS A 136 20.07 8.23 11.14
N ASN A 137 20.40 9.15 12.04
CA ASN A 137 21.77 9.59 12.33
C ASN A 137 22.03 9.50 13.85
N SER A 138 22.88 10.35 14.40
CA SER A 138 23.17 10.45 15.84
C SER A 138 23.21 11.90 16.32
N ILE A 139 22.46 12.79 15.65
CA ILE A 139 22.39 14.22 15.94
C ILE A 139 21.73 14.43 17.30
N ASP A 140 22.43 15.09 18.23
CA ASP A 140 21.94 15.40 19.58
C ASP A 140 21.24 16.76 19.69
N THR A 141 21.66 17.72 18.85
CA THR A 141 21.27 19.13 18.94
C THR A 141 21.12 19.76 17.56
N ILE A 142 20.20 20.71 17.44
CA ILE A 142 20.02 21.53 16.23
C ILE A 142 20.46 22.97 16.58
N PRO A 143 21.39 23.59 15.81
CA PRO A 143 21.82 24.94 16.10
C PRO A 143 20.68 25.95 15.85
N ASN A 144 20.57 26.95 16.73
CA ASN A 144 19.56 28.00 16.66
C ASN A 144 19.61 28.79 15.33
N GLN A 145 20.79 28.85 14.71
CA GLN A 145 21.07 29.54 13.46
C GLN A 145 20.41 28.88 12.24
N LEU A 146 20.22 27.56 12.25
CA LEU A 146 19.77 26.79 11.10
C LEU A 146 18.47 27.35 10.50
N PHE A 147 17.45 27.53 11.33
CA PHE A 147 16.14 28.04 10.90
C PHE A 147 16.04 29.58 10.91
N ILE A 148 17.18 30.30 10.92
CA ILE A 148 17.20 31.75 10.66
C ILE A 148 17.09 32.02 9.16
N ASN A 149 17.67 31.17 8.32
CA ASN A 149 17.73 31.35 6.87
C ASN A 149 16.86 30.35 6.12
N LEU A 150 16.77 29.09 6.58
CA LEU A 150 16.01 28.02 5.92
C LEU A 150 14.49 28.13 6.17
N THR A 151 13.86 29.27 5.81
CA THR A 151 12.44 29.53 6.10
C THR A 151 11.47 28.81 5.17
N ASP A 152 11.94 28.46 3.97
CA ASP A 152 11.09 28.01 2.86
C ASP A 152 11.03 26.47 2.76
N LEU A 153 11.60 25.78 3.76
CA LEU A 153 11.51 24.33 3.93
C LEU A 153 10.04 23.87 3.89
N LEU A 154 9.77 22.92 3.01
CA LEU A 154 8.49 22.22 2.87
C LEU A 154 8.50 20.85 3.56
N TYR A 155 9.66 20.20 3.60
CA TYR A 155 9.86 18.88 4.20
C TYR A 155 11.10 18.87 5.12
N LEU A 156 10.91 18.42 6.35
CA LEU A 156 11.96 18.25 7.34
C LEU A 156 11.82 16.89 8.04
N ASP A 157 12.79 16.01 7.82
CA ASP A 157 12.90 14.72 8.52
C ASP A 157 14.18 14.68 9.36
N LEU A 158 13.96 14.50 10.66
CA LEU A 158 14.97 14.41 11.72
C LEU A 158 14.74 13.14 12.57
N SER A 159 14.00 12.16 12.05
CA SER A 159 13.71 10.90 12.73
C SER A 159 14.96 10.13 13.15
N ASP A 160 14.84 9.25 14.14
CA ASP A 160 15.87 8.30 14.54
C ASP A 160 17.23 8.99 14.80
N ASN A 161 17.19 10.00 15.67
CA ASN A 161 18.33 10.79 16.13
C ASN A 161 18.33 10.83 17.68
N LYS A 162 19.11 11.73 18.28
CA LYS A 162 19.27 11.87 19.75
C LYS A 162 18.75 13.23 20.25
N LEU A 163 17.83 13.85 19.53
CA LEU A 163 17.33 15.19 19.85
C LEU A 163 16.56 15.23 21.17
N GLU A 164 17.07 15.97 22.15
CA GLU A 164 16.38 16.22 23.43
C GLU A 164 15.50 17.48 23.39
N SER A 165 15.82 18.44 22.51
CA SER A 165 15.12 19.71 22.39
C SER A 165 15.08 20.22 20.95
N LEU A 166 14.19 21.18 20.67
CA LEU A 166 14.06 21.84 19.37
C LEU A 166 14.24 23.36 19.52
N PRO A 167 14.98 24.03 18.61
CA PRO A 167 15.30 25.44 18.73
C PRO A 167 14.04 26.32 18.59
N PRO A 168 13.97 27.47 19.28
CA PRO A 168 12.81 28.37 19.19
C PRO A 168 12.62 28.97 17.79
N GLN A 169 13.70 29.09 16.99
CA GLN A 169 13.68 29.58 15.61
C GLN A 169 12.87 28.70 14.65
N MET A 170 12.63 27.42 15.00
CA MET A 170 11.79 26.51 14.21
C MET A 170 10.36 27.06 13.99
N ARG A 171 9.90 28.03 14.80
CA ARG A 171 8.65 28.79 14.59
C ARG A 171 8.60 29.58 13.28
N ARG A 172 9.73 29.75 12.58
CA ARG A 172 9.82 30.50 11.31
C ARG A 172 9.50 29.65 10.08
N LEU A 173 9.40 28.33 10.24
CA LEU A 173 9.09 27.38 9.18
C LEU A 173 7.58 27.37 8.88
N VAL A 174 7.05 28.53 8.48
CA VAL A 174 5.60 28.75 8.26
C VAL A 174 5.11 27.94 7.05
N HIS A 175 5.99 27.71 6.06
CA HIS A 175 5.72 26.95 4.85
C HIS A 175 5.90 25.42 4.98
N LEU A 176 6.36 24.94 6.15
CA LEU A 176 6.63 23.52 6.35
C LEU A 176 5.34 22.70 6.30
N GLN A 177 5.30 21.72 5.38
CA GLN A 177 4.16 20.84 5.16
C GLN A 177 4.33 19.50 5.90
N THR A 178 5.56 18.99 6.00
CA THR A 178 5.88 17.72 6.64
C THR A 178 6.99 17.87 7.66
N LEU A 179 6.71 17.49 8.91
CA LEU A 179 7.67 17.42 10.01
C LEU A 179 7.71 16.01 10.59
N ILE A 180 8.87 15.34 10.48
CA ILE A 180 9.10 14.00 11.02
C ILE A 180 10.19 14.07 12.09
N LEU A 181 9.82 13.68 13.31
CA LEU A 181 10.65 13.75 14.52
C LEU A 181 10.69 12.40 15.27
N ASN A 182 10.20 11.33 14.65
CA ASN A 182 10.07 9.99 15.24
C ASN A 182 11.35 9.51 15.94
N ASN A 183 11.22 8.69 16.98
CA ASN A 183 12.34 8.03 17.65
C ASN A 183 13.45 9.02 18.13
N ASN A 184 13.06 10.12 18.80
CA ASN A 184 13.97 11.08 19.42
C ASN A 184 13.62 11.31 20.91
N PRO A 185 14.58 11.44 21.83
CA PRO A 185 14.36 11.60 23.28
C PRO A 185 13.86 13.00 23.69
N LEU A 186 12.84 13.53 23.00
CA LEU A 186 12.38 14.92 23.09
C LEU A 186 11.69 15.30 24.43
N LEU A 187 11.79 14.50 25.50
CA LEU A 187 11.00 14.63 26.75
C LEU A 187 10.85 16.08 27.26
N HIS A 188 11.93 16.88 27.17
CA HIS A 188 11.98 18.27 27.63
C HIS A 188 11.43 19.30 26.61
N ALA A 189 11.32 18.93 25.33
CA ALA A 189 10.75 19.77 24.29
C ALA A 189 9.24 19.98 24.52
N GLN A 190 8.83 21.24 24.66
CA GLN A 190 7.44 21.67 24.89
C GLN A 190 6.67 21.97 23.59
N LEU A 191 7.31 21.85 22.42
CA LEU A 191 6.75 22.02 21.07
C LEU A 191 5.92 23.31 20.86
N ARG A 192 6.25 24.39 21.59
CA ARG A 192 5.60 25.72 21.51
C ARG A 192 5.74 26.40 20.14
N GLN A 193 6.60 25.87 19.27
CA GLN A 193 6.84 26.32 17.91
C GLN A 193 5.76 25.83 16.94
N LEU A 194 5.13 24.68 17.20
CA LEU A 194 4.17 24.05 16.28
C LEU A 194 3.03 24.98 15.85
N PRO A 195 2.37 25.78 16.72
CA PRO A 195 1.22 26.61 16.31
C PRO A 195 1.54 27.69 15.27
N ALA A 196 2.82 27.97 14.99
CA ALA A 196 3.24 28.91 13.94
C ALA A 196 3.39 28.26 12.54
N MET A 197 3.40 26.93 12.46
CA MET A 197 3.63 26.16 11.22
C MET A 197 2.31 25.95 10.47
N THR A 198 1.66 27.03 10.04
CA THR A 198 0.26 26.98 9.53
C THR A 198 0.08 26.17 8.25
N ALA A 199 1.13 25.94 7.47
CA ALA A 199 1.11 25.05 6.30
C ALA A 199 1.23 23.55 6.65
N LEU A 200 1.42 23.17 7.91
CA LEU A 200 1.74 21.79 8.30
C LEU A 200 0.56 20.84 8.03
N GLN A 201 0.84 19.81 7.23
CA GLN A 201 -0.10 18.76 6.82
C GLN A 201 0.18 17.42 7.51
N THR A 202 1.46 17.15 7.83
CA THR A 202 1.92 15.89 8.42
C THR A 202 2.85 16.15 9.60
N LEU A 203 2.51 15.59 10.77
CA LEU A 203 3.31 15.67 11.99
C LEU A 203 3.53 14.28 12.59
N HIS A 204 4.77 13.78 12.51
CA HIS A 204 5.14 12.48 13.05
C HIS A 204 6.05 12.63 14.28
N LEU A 205 5.54 12.20 15.43
CA LEU A 205 6.12 12.27 16.77
C LEU A 205 6.09 10.89 17.46
N ARG A 206 6.13 9.80 16.69
CA ARG A 206 6.14 8.43 17.21
C ARG A 206 7.38 8.21 18.07
N ASN A 207 7.22 7.64 19.27
CA ASN A 207 8.33 7.33 20.17
C ASN A 207 9.20 8.57 20.45
N THR A 208 8.56 9.64 20.93
CA THR A 208 9.23 10.90 21.29
C THR A 208 9.00 11.31 22.75
N GLN A 209 8.67 10.34 23.62
CA GLN A 209 8.41 10.55 25.05
C GLN A 209 7.37 11.66 25.31
N ARG A 210 6.30 11.70 24.49
CA ARG A 210 5.19 12.64 24.70
C ARG A 210 4.39 12.24 25.93
N THR A 211 4.06 13.24 26.74
CA THR A 211 3.20 13.16 27.92
C THR A 211 2.19 14.30 27.87
N GLN A 212 1.23 14.32 28.80
CA GLN A 212 0.23 15.40 28.88
C GLN A 212 0.84 16.78 29.22
N SER A 213 2.08 16.84 29.72
CA SER A 213 2.76 18.06 30.17
C SER A 213 3.85 18.58 29.23
N ASN A 214 4.11 17.92 28.10
CA ASN A 214 5.11 18.36 27.10
C ASN A 214 4.54 18.51 25.68
N LEU A 215 3.22 18.53 25.55
CA LEU A 215 2.51 18.96 24.35
C LEU A 215 1.99 20.40 24.52
N PRO A 216 1.85 21.15 23.41
CA PRO A 216 1.41 22.54 23.45
C PRO A 216 -0.07 22.63 23.85
N THR A 217 -0.46 23.75 24.47
CA THR A 217 -1.82 23.96 25.00
C THR A 217 -2.89 24.18 23.92
N SER A 218 -2.51 24.62 22.72
CA SER A 218 -3.39 24.76 21.55
C SER A 218 -2.63 24.41 20.28
N LEU A 219 -3.34 23.86 19.29
CA LEU A 219 -2.89 23.61 17.92
C LEU A 219 -3.88 24.20 16.90
N GLU A 220 -4.74 25.14 17.31
CA GLU A 220 -5.84 25.70 16.51
C GLU A 220 -5.39 26.34 15.17
N GLY A 221 -4.16 26.88 15.12
CA GLY A 221 -3.58 27.43 13.89
C GLY A 221 -3.19 26.39 12.83
N LEU A 222 -3.18 25.10 13.15
CA LEU A 222 -2.79 24.01 12.25
C LEU A 222 -3.96 23.52 11.39
N VAL A 223 -4.59 24.45 10.68
CA VAL A 223 -5.81 24.20 9.89
C VAL A 223 -5.63 23.18 8.76
N ASN A 224 -4.39 22.94 8.31
CA ASN A 224 -4.07 22.00 7.24
C ASN A 224 -3.66 20.59 7.72
N LEU A 225 -3.55 20.37 9.04
CA LEU A 225 -2.95 19.16 9.61
C LEU A 225 -3.85 17.93 9.44
N ALA A 226 -3.48 17.07 8.50
CA ALA A 226 -4.27 15.92 8.06
C ALA A 226 -3.74 14.58 8.57
N ASP A 227 -2.45 14.45 8.86
CA ASP A 227 -1.83 13.21 9.38
C ASP A 227 -1.00 13.49 10.65
N VAL A 228 -1.31 12.76 11.72
CA VAL A 228 -0.62 12.84 13.01
C VAL A 228 -0.29 11.45 13.55
N ASP A 229 1.00 11.20 13.77
CA ASP A 229 1.48 10.02 14.49
C ASP A 229 2.06 10.40 15.86
N LEU A 230 1.38 9.96 16.91
CA LEU A 230 1.77 10.07 18.31
C LEU A 230 1.90 8.68 18.96
N SER A 231 2.11 7.63 18.18
CA SER A 231 2.24 6.26 18.68
C SER A 231 3.51 6.01 19.49
N CYS A 232 3.52 4.97 20.31
CA CYS A 232 4.67 4.60 21.15
C CYS A 232 5.13 5.71 22.12
N ASN A 233 4.18 6.45 22.71
CA ASN A 233 4.45 7.50 23.71
C ASN A 233 3.79 7.16 25.06
N ASP A 234 3.89 8.06 26.04
CA ASP A 234 3.37 7.87 27.40
C ASP A 234 2.11 8.71 27.66
N LEU A 235 1.22 8.81 26.65
CA LEU A 235 -0.04 9.53 26.77
C LEU A 235 -1.06 8.69 27.56
N SER A 236 -1.48 9.18 28.73
CA SER A 236 -2.54 8.58 29.57
C SER A 236 -3.97 8.92 29.12
N ARG A 237 -4.10 9.96 28.29
CA ARG A 237 -5.33 10.39 27.61
C ARG A 237 -4.97 11.03 26.28
N VAL A 238 -5.96 11.25 25.42
CA VAL A 238 -5.79 12.12 24.24
C VAL A 238 -5.70 13.59 24.70
N PRO A 239 -4.66 14.34 24.31
CA PRO A 239 -4.52 15.76 24.60
C PRO A 239 -5.67 16.61 24.02
N GLU A 240 -6.21 17.54 24.81
CA GLU A 240 -7.35 18.38 24.40
C GLU A 240 -7.09 19.18 23.11
N CYS A 241 -5.85 19.65 22.91
CA CYS A 241 -5.43 20.38 21.71
C CYS A 241 -5.46 19.55 20.41
N LEU A 242 -5.62 18.23 20.47
CA LEU A 242 -5.87 17.43 19.27
C LEU A 242 -7.34 17.48 18.83
N TYR A 243 -8.29 17.67 19.74
CA TYR A 243 -9.72 17.74 19.37
C TYR A 243 -10.06 19.01 18.58
N THR A 244 -9.24 20.06 18.64
CA THR A 244 -9.43 21.27 17.83
C THR A 244 -9.06 21.10 16.35
N LEU A 245 -8.42 19.99 15.97
CA LEU A 245 -7.91 19.75 14.62
C LEU A 245 -8.99 19.17 13.69
N GLY A 246 -9.85 20.03 13.15
CA GLY A 246 -10.98 19.63 12.31
C GLY A 246 -10.62 19.00 10.96
N SER A 247 -9.39 19.19 10.47
CA SER A 247 -8.89 18.69 9.18
C SER A 247 -8.19 17.31 9.23
N LEU A 248 -8.04 16.72 10.42
CA LEU A 248 -7.43 15.39 10.58
C LEU A 248 -8.13 14.33 9.73
N ARG A 249 -7.34 13.60 8.95
CA ARG A 249 -7.74 12.41 8.17
C ARG A 249 -7.14 11.14 8.73
N ARG A 250 -5.95 11.19 9.31
CA ARG A 250 -5.25 10.06 9.93
C ARG A 250 -4.75 10.46 11.31
N LEU A 251 -5.02 9.62 12.29
CA LEU A 251 -4.53 9.79 13.66
C LEU A 251 -4.07 8.44 14.22
N ASN A 252 -2.77 8.34 14.51
CA ASN A 252 -2.16 7.18 15.15
C ASN A 252 -1.76 7.50 16.59
N LEU A 253 -2.48 6.91 17.54
CA LEU A 253 -2.27 7.00 18.98
C LEU A 253 -1.93 5.63 19.58
N SER A 254 -1.52 4.67 18.76
CA SER A 254 -1.29 3.29 19.21
C SER A 254 -0.08 3.15 20.13
N SER A 255 -0.05 2.12 20.97
CA SER A 255 1.04 1.88 21.93
C SER A 255 1.25 3.08 22.88
N ASN A 256 0.17 3.54 23.50
CA ASN A 256 0.17 4.56 24.54
C ASN A 256 -0.49 3.99 25.82
N GLN A 257 -0.79 4.83 26.79
CA GLN A 257 -1.41 4.46 28.06
C GLN A 257 -2.87 4.96 28.17
N ILE A 258 -3.53 5.25 27.04
CA ILE A 258 -4.83 5.94 26.99
C ILE A 258 -5.92 5.08 27.64
N THR A 259 -6.58 5.61 28.66
CA THR A 259 -7.68 4.93 29.38
C THR A 259 -9.06 5.26 28.85
N GLU A 260 -9.27 6.47 28.30
CA GLU A 260 -10.56 6.98 27.84
C GLU A 260 -10.40 7.97 26.66
N LEU A 261 -11.51 8.23 25.95
CA LEU A 261 -11.61 9.25 24.91
C LEU A 261 -12.70 10.26 25.28
N SER A 262 -12.48 11.54 24.98
CA SER A 262 -13.45 12.61 25.24
C SER A 262 -14.64 12.54 24.28
N LEU A 263 -15.77 13.10 24.69
CA LEU A 263 -16.92 13.34 23.81
C LEU A 263 -16.59 14.30 22.66
N CYS A 264 -15.55 15.15 22.81
CA CYS A 264 -15.02 16.05 21.79
C CYS A 264 -14.37 15.34 20.58
N ILE A 265 -14.31 14.00 20.58
CA ILE A 265 -13.90 13.22 19.40
C ILE A 265 -14.73 13.55 18.14
N ASP A 266 -15.94 14.07 18.30
CA ASP A 266 -16.83 14.43 17.20
C ASP A 266 -16.38 15.61 16.33
N GLN A 267 -15.38 16.37 16.78
CA GLN A 267 -14.77 17.45 16.00
C GLN A 267 -13.94 16.94 14.82
N TRP A 268 -13.44 15.70 14.85
CA TRP A 268 -12.63 15.09 13.80
C TRP A 268 -13.46 14.64 12.58
N THR A 269 -14.35 15.50 12.07
CA THR A 269 -15.33 15.19 11.02
C THR A 269 -14.73 14.68 9.71
N GLN A 270 -13.44 14.95 9.46
CA GLN A 270 -12.71 14.50 8.27
C GLN A 270 -11.94 13.18 8.46
N LEU A 271 -11.99 12.56 9.65
CA LEU A 271 -11.14 11.42 9.99
C LEU A 271 -11.51 10.17 9.19
N GLU A 272 -10.53 9.63 8.49
CA GLU A 272 -10.63 8.42 7.66
C GLU A 272 -9.95 7.21 8.33
N THR A 273 -8.90 7.43 9.13
CA THR A 273 -8.15 6.38 9.84
C THR A 273 -7.86 6.76 11.29
N LEU A 274 -8.27 5.91 12.23
CA LEU A 274 -8.02 6.06 13.67
C LEU A 274 -7.36 4.79 14.22
N ASN A 275 -6.15 4.91 14.75
CA ASN A 275 -5.44 3.82 15.42
C ASN A 275 -5.26 4.09 16.91
N LEU A 276 -5.94 3.30 17.72
CA LEU A 276 -5.90 3.31 19.19
C LEU A 276 -5.43 1.95 19.75
N SER A 277 -4.86 1.09 18.90
CA SER A 277 -4.38 -0.24 19.32
C SER A 277 -3.30 -0.14 20.42
N ARG A 278 -3.19 -1.14 21.31
CA ARG A 278 -2.20 -1.19 22.40
C ARG A 278 -2.34 0.02 23.33
N ASN A 279 -3.54 0.19 23.88
CA ASN A 279 -3.86 1.19 24.89
C ASN A 279 -4.59 0.50 26.07
N GLN A 280 -5.23 1.26 26.95
CA GLN A 280 -5.93 0.76 28.13
C GLN A 280 -7.44 1.04 28.08
N LEU A 281 -8.01 1.31 26.90
CA LEU A 281 -9.42 1.67 26.71
C LEU A 281 -10.35 0.56 27.20
N THR A 282 -11.31 0.93 28.05
CA THR A 282 -12.43 0.07 28.46
C THR A 282 -13.68 0.30 27.60
N SER A 283 -13.89 1.52 27.12
CA SER A 283 -15.01 1.86 26.23
C SER A 283 -14.68 2.96 25.22
N LEU A 284 -15.51 3.06 24.19
CA LEU A 284 -15.53 4.14 23.22
C LEU A 284 -16.76 5.04 23.44
N PRO A 285 -16.61 6.38 23.39
CA PRO A 285 -17.72 7.31 23.56
C PRO A 285 -18.69 7.19 22.38
N SER A 286 -20.00 7.34 22.65
CA SER A 286 -21.04 7.35 21.61
C SER A 286 -20.82 8.41 20.53
N ALA A 287 -20.13 9.50 20.86
CA ALA A 287 -19.69 10.55 19.95
C ALA A 287 -18.84 10.04 18.75
N ILE A 288 -18.10 8.92 18.90
CA ILE A 288 -17.33 8.33 17.79
C ILE A 288 -18.21 7.94 16.60
N CYS A 289 -19.50 7.69 16.84
CA CYS A 289 -20.48 7.35 15.80
C CYS A 289 -20.86 8.54 14.90
N LYS A 290 -20.34 9.75 15.17
CA LYS A 290 -20.46 10.93 14.30
C LYS A 290 -19.37 10.99 13.21
N LEU A 291 -18.31 10.16 13.31
CA LEU A 291 -17.18 10.14 12.38
C LEU A 291 -17.52 9.42 11.06
N THR A 292 -18.54 9.90 10.33
CA THR A 292 -19.11 9.21 9.15
C THR A 292 -18.14 8.99 7.99
N LYS A 293 -17.00 9.69 7.95
CA LYS A 293 -15.91 9.48 6.97
C LYS A 293 -14.91 8.39 7.37
N LEU A 294 -15.01 7.83 8.57
CA LEU A 294 -14.05 6.85 9.07
C LEU A 294 -14.12 5.53 8.29
N LYS A 295 -13.00 5.16 7.68
CA LYS A 295 -12.80 3.92 6.91
C LYS A 295 -12.09 2.85 7.72
N LYS A 296 -11.15 3.23 8.58
CA LYS A 296 -10.28 2.29 9.30
C LYS A 296 -10.24 2.61 10.79
N MET A 297 -10.68 1.65 11.62
CA MET A 297 -10.65 1.75 13.08
C MET A 297 -9.87 0.56 13.67
N TYR A 298 -8.78 0.87 14.35
CA TYR A 298 -7.91 -0.14 14.97
C TYR A 298 -7.90 0.04 16.50
N LEU A 299 -8.36 -0.98 17.20
CA LEU A 299 -8.60 -1.05 18.65
C LEU A 299 -7.90 -2.25 19.30
N ASN A 300 -7.01 -2.93 18.57
CA ASN A 300 -6.40 -4.19 18.98
C ASN A 300 -5.62 -4.06 20.29
N SER A 301 -5.66 -5.04 21.18
CA SER A 301 -4.94 -4.98 22.48
C SER A 301 -5.37 -3.78 23.33
N ASN A 302 -6.65 -3.73 23.66
CA ASN A 302 -7.22 -2.83 24.66
C ASN A 302 -7.95 -3.69 25.72
N LYS A 303 -8.83 -3.09 26.53
CA LYS A 303 -9.60 -3.77 27.58
C LYS A 303 -11.11 -3.75 27.28
N LEU A 304 -11.51 -3.48 26.03
CA LEU A 304 -12.91 -3.29 25.62
C LEU A 304 -13.77 -4.52 25.95
N ASP A 305 -14.94 -4.30 26.54
CA ASP A 305 -16.00 -5.28 26.73
C ASP A 305 -17.18 -4.98 25.78
N PHE A 306 -18.33 -5.64 25.98
CA PHE A 306 -19.52 -5.44 25.13
C PHE A 306 -20.05 -4.00 25.15
N ASP A 307 -20.21 -3.41 26.34
CA ASP A 307 -20.65 -2.02 26.49
C ASP A 307 -19.59 -1.03 25.98
N GLY A 308 -18.33 -1.48 25.86
CA GLY A 308 -17.23 -0.75 25.29
C GLY A 308 -17.36 -0.39 23.80
N ILE A 309 -18.23 -1.04 23.03
CA ILE A 309 -18.53 -0.67 21.64
C ILE A 309 -19.94 -0.03 21.57
N PRO A 310 -20.06 1.28 21.24
CA PRO A 310 -21.34 1.96 21.28
C PRO A 310 -22.33 1.39 20.24
N SER A 311 -23.58 1.21 20.66
CA SER A 311 -24.67 0.72 19.79
C SER A 311 -24.94 1.60 18.56
N GLY A 312 -24.42 2.83 18.52
CA GLY A 312 -24.46 3.71 17.35
C GLY A 312 -23.44 3.39 16.25
N ILE A 313 -22.52 2.41 16.43
CA ILE A 313 -21.37 2.17 15.54
C ILE A 313 -21.77 1.94 14.07
N GLY A 314 -22.96 1.38 13.82
CA GLY A 314 -23.53 1.23 12.46
C GLY A 314 -23.80 2.53 11.69
N LYS A 315 -23.61 3.71 12.30
CA LYS A 315 -23.59 5.01 11.60
C LYS A 315 -22.30 5.24 10.80
N LEU A 316 -21.25 4.46 11.06
CA LEU A 316 -19.99 4.49 10.32
C LEU A 316 -20.14 3.74 8.98
N ILE A 317 -20.97 4.28 8.09
CA ILE A 317 -21.33 3.67 6.80
C ILE A 317 -20.16 3.53 5.82
N ASN A 318 -19.05 4.24 6.06
CA ASN A 318 -17.82 4.15 5.28
C ASN A 318 -16.75 3.23 5.88
N LEU A 319 -17.04 2.54 6.99
CA LEU A 319 -16.08 1.69 7.68
C LEU A 319 -15.76 0.42 6.87
N GLU A 320 -14.51 0.31 6.44
CA GLU A 320 -13.94 -0.78 5.63
C GLU A 320 -13.15 -1.78 6.49
N GLU A 321 -12.40 -1.29 7.48
CA GLU A 321 -11.59 -2.10 8.41
C GLU A 321 -11.96 -1.82 9.87
N PHE A 322 -12.41 -2.86 10.59
CA PHE A 322 -12.61 -2.83 12.04
C PHE A 322 -11.78 -3.94 12.68
N MET A 323 -10.80 -3.57 13.50
CA MET A 323 -9.96 -4.52 14.22
C MET A 323 -10.01 -4.28 15.72
N ALA A 324 -10.55 -5.23 16.47
CA ALA A 324 -10.62 -5.22 17.93
C ALA A 324 -10.08 -6.53 18.53
N ALA A 325 -9.04 -7.12 17.92
CA ALA A 325 -8.38 -8.31 18.42
C ALA A 325 -7.80 -8.10 19.82
N ASN A 326 -7.67 -9.17 20.61
CA ASN A 326 -7.04 -9.11 21.95
C ASN A 326 -7.74 -8.08 22.87
N ASN A 327 -9.04 -8.25 23.09
CA ASN A 327 -9.87 -7.45 24.00
C ASN A 327 -10.71 -8.40 24.90
N ASN A 328 -11.65 -7.86 25.66
CA ASN A 328 -12.56 -8.62 26.52
C ASN A 328 -13.98 -8.75 25.92
N LEU A 329 -14.15 -8.61 24.60
CA LEU A 329 -15.47 -8.62 23.96
C LEU A 329 -16.16 -9.98 24.15
N GLU A 330 -17.33 -9.98 24.81
CA GLU A 330 -18.19 -11.17 24.97
C GLU A 330 -19.21 -11.31 23.82
N LEU A 331 -19.60 -10.17 23.26
CA LEU A 331 -20.47 -9.99 22.09
C LEU A 331 -20.00 -8.76 21.30
N ILE A 332 -20.54 -8.58 20.09
CA ILE A 332 -20.45 -7.31 19.35
C ILE A 332 -21.87 -6.77 19.14
N PRO A 333 -22.08 -5.44 19.08
CA PRO A 333 -23.41 -4.88 18.86
C PRO A 333 -23.91 -5.20 17.44
N GLU A 334 -25.20 -5.55 17.32
CA GLU A 334 -25.84 -5.89 16.05
C GLU A 334 -25.68 -4.78 15.00
N SER A 335 -25.63 -3.52 15.43
CA SER A 335 -25.44 -2.36 14.56
C SER A 335 -24.09 -2.33 13.83
N LEU A 336 -23.04 -3.01 14.32
CA LEU A 336 -21.78 -3.16 13.57
C LEU A 336 -22.02 -3.88 12.23
N CYS A 337 -23.03 -4.76 12.17
CA CYS A 337 -23.44 -5.45 10.95
C CYS A 337 -24.14 -4.54 9.93
N ARG A 338 -24.36 -3.25 10.25
CA ARG A 338 -24.89 -2.22 9.33
C ARG A 338 -23.80 -1.42 8.63
N CYS A 339 -22.53 -1.63 8.96
CA CYS A 339 -21.39 -1.09 8.21
C CYS A 339 -21.24 -1.86 6.89
N SER A 340 -22.05 -1.54 5.88
CA SER A 340 -22.15 -2.32 4.63
C SER A 340 -20.83 -2.42 3.84
N LYS A 341 -19.95 -1.42 3.96
CA LYS A 341 -18.63 -1.44 3.29
C LYS A 341 -17.55 -2.22 4.04
N LEU A 342 -17.88 -2.90 5.14
CA LEU A 342 -16.88 -3.57 5.97
C LEU A 342 -16.29 -4.78 5.22
N ARG A 343 -15.00 -4.69 4.86
CA ARG A 343 -14.24 -5.73 4.17
C ARG A 343 -13.42 -6.59 5.13
N LYS A 344 -13.02 -6.02 6.27
CA LYS A 344 -12.13 -6.68 7.23
C LYS A 344 -12.60 -6.50 8.67
N LEU A 345 -13.01 -7.62 9.28
CA LEU A 345 -13.47 -7.71 10.67
C LEU A 345 -12.56 -8.66 11.45
N VAL A 346 -11.72 -8.09 12.31
CA VAL A 346 -10.73 -8.85 13.11
C VAL A 346 -11.09 -8.75 14.58
N LEU A 347 -11.52 -9.88 15.17
CA LEU A 347 -12.01 -10.03 16.54
C LEU A 347 -11.35 -11.22 17.25
N ASN A 348 -10.21 -11.72 16.75
CA ASN A 348 -9.53 -12.86 17.35
C ASN A 348 -8.97 -12.54 18.75
N LYS A 349 -8.78 -13.56 19.59
CA LYS A 349 -8.36 -13.40 21.01
C LYS A 349 -9.34 -12.51 21.81
N ASN A 350 -10.62 -12.82 21.77
CA ASN A 350 -11.64 -12.19 22.60
C ASN A 350 -12.34 -13.25 23.46
N ARG A 351 -13.48 -12.90 24.06
CA ARG A 351 -14.31 -13.79 24.87
C ARG A 351 -15.65 -14.09 24.19
N LEU A 352 -15.71 -13.95 22.85
CA LEU A 352 -16.97 -13.97 22.11
C LEU A 352 -17.72 -15.28 22.30
N VAL A 353 -19.00 -15.17 22.68
CA VAL A 353 -19.92 -16.30 22.82
C VAL A 353 -20.64 -16.58 21.49
N THR A 354 -21.05 -15.53 20.78
CA THR A 354 -21.63 -15.60 19.44
C THR A 354 -21.36 -14.31 18.66
N LEU A 355 -21.59 -14.35 17.35
CA LEU A 355 -21.81 -13.15 16.54
C LEU A 355 -23.32 -12.87 16.43
N PRO A 356 -23.76 -11.62 16.19
CA PRO A 356 -25.17 -11.31 15.91
C PRO A 356 -25.65 -12.05 14.67
N GLU A 357 -26.93 -12.45 14.65
CA GLU A 357 -27.52 -13.08 13.46
C GLU A 357 -27.43 -12.17 12.23
N ALA A 358 -27.51 -10.85 12.44
CA ALA A 358 -27.31 -9.80 11.44
C ALA A 358 -25.94 -9.79 10.74
N ILE A 359 -24.93 -10.54 11.22
CA ILE A 359 -23.59 -10.62 10.59
C ILE A 359 -23.68 -11.02 9.09
N HIS A 360 -24.75 -11.71 8.71
CA HIS A 360 -25.04 -12.09 7.32
C HIS A 360 -25.34 -10.91 6.37
N PHE A 361 -25.57 -9.69 6.88
CA PHE A 361 -25.70 -8.47 6.07
C PHE A 361 -24.35 -7.92 5.59
N LEU A 362 -23.24 -8.39 6.17
CA LEU A 362 -21.89 -8.00 5.77
C LEU A 362 -21.43 -8.82 4.56
N THR A 363 -22.02 -8.55 3.39
CA THR A 363 -21.74 -9.27 2.14
C THR A 363 -20.29 -9.11 1.69
N ASP A 364 -19.69 -7.96 1.93
CA ASP A 364 -18.41 -7.56 1.33
C ASP A 364 -17.19 -7.94 2.20
N VAL A 365 -17.40 -8.71 3.29
CA VAL A 365 -16.32 -9.17 4.18
C VAL A 365 -15.45 -10.22 3.50
N GLU A 366 -14.23 -9.82 3.17
CA GLU A 366 -13.15 -10.67 2.65
C GLU A 366 -12.40 -11.39 3.78
N ILE A 367 -12.28 -10.74 4.95
CA ILE A 367 -11.51 -11.25 6.08
C ILE A 367 -12.35 -11.14 7.36
N LEU A 368 -12.88 -12.28 7.81
CA LEU A 368 -13.44 -12.46 9.15
C LEU A 368 -12.49 -13.31 9.98
N ASP A 369 -11.82 -12.70 10.97
CA ASP A 369 -10.95 -13.42 11.91
C ASP A 369 -11.53 -13.40 13.32
N VAL A 370 -12.12 -14.53 13.72
CA VAL A 370 -12.72 -14.74 15.05
C VAL A 370 -12.02 -15.87 15.82
N ARG A 371 -10.80 -16.25 15.41
CA ARG A 371 -10.01 -17.32 16.04
C ARG A 371 -9.69 -17.01 17.51
N GLU A 372 -9.34 -18.04 18.28
CA GLU A 372 -8.94 -17.87 19.69
C GLU A 372 -10.03 -17.22 20.56
N ASN A 373 -11.31 -17.47 20.24
CA ASN A 373 -12.47 -17.21 21.09
C ASN A 373 -13.00 -18.57 21.60
N PRO A 374 -12.74 -18.96 22.86
CA PRO A 374 -12.89 -20.36 23.30
C PRO A 374 -14.35 -20.85 23.39
N ASN A 375 -15.30 -19.93 23.58
CA ASN A 375 -16.73 -20.24 23.75
C ASN A 375 -17.57 -19.88 22.50
N LEU A 376 -16.92 -19.55 21.37
CA LEU A 376 -17.61 -19.03 20.21
C LEU A 376 -18.44 -20.09 19.50
N VAL A 377 -19.76 -19.89 19.49
CA VAL A 377 -20.71 -20.58 18.62
C VAL A 377 -21.11 -19.60 17.52
N MET A 378 -20.97 -19.98 16.25
CA MET A 378 -21.45 -19.13 15.15
C MET A 378 -22.98 -19.11 15.12
N PRO A 379 -23.62 -17.98 14.76
CA PRO A 379 -25.08 -17.88 14.68
C PRO A 379 -25.66 -18.88 13.66
N PRO A 380 -26.95 -19.25 13.79
CA PRO A 380 -27.60 -20.14 12.85
C PRO A 380 -27.58 -19.56 11.43
N LYS A 381 -27.43 -20.42 10.43
CA LYS A 381 -27.51 -20.00 9.03
C LYS A 381 -28.92 -19.43 8.74
N PRO A 382 -29.05 -18.23 8.12
CA PRO A 382 -30.36 -17.69 7.75
C PRO A 382 -31.15 -18.67 6.87
N ALA A 383 -32.43 -18.88 7.20
CA ALA A 383 -33.25 -19.91 6.56
C ALA A 383 -33.66 -19.59 5.12
N ASP A 384 -33.58 -18.32 4.71
CA ASP A 384 -34.34 -17.76 3.58
C ASP A 384 -33.48 -17.36 2.36
N ARG A 385 -32.19 -17.75 2.36
CA ARG A 385 -31.20 -17.28 1.35
C ARG A 385 -30.24 -18.39 0.93
N SER A 386 -29.95 -18.45 -0.38
CA SER A 386 -29.03 -19.44 -0.96
C SER A 386 -27.61 -19.23 -0.45
N SER A 387 -26.79 -20.29 -0.50
CA SER A 387 -25.41 -20.29 0.02
C SER A 387 -24.47 -19.32 -0.70
N GLU A 388 -24.85 -18.82 -1.88
CA GLU A 388 -23.99 -18.05 -2.79
C GLU A 388 -23.89 -16.56 -2.44
N TRP A 389 -24.79 -16.04 -1.58
CA TRP A 389 -24.80 -14.63 -1.18
C TRP A 389 -23.93 -14.31 0.05
N TYR A 390 -23.19 -15.29 0.58
CA TYR A 390 -22.41 -15.12 1.81
C TYR A 390 -20.93 -15.40 1.59
N ASN A 391 -20.09 -14.37 1.74
CA ASN A 391 -18.64 -14.52 1.86
C ASN A 391 -18.18 -15.08 3.22
N ILE A 392 -19.13 -15.31 4.16
CA ILE A 392 -18.90 -15.88 5.49
C ILE A 392 -19.47 -17.29 5.55
N ASP A 393 -18.61 -18.29 5.75
CA ASP A 393 -19.03 -19.69 5.92
C ASP A 393 -19.52 -19.98 7.35
N PHE A 394 -20.82 -20.24 7.50
CA PHE A 394 -21.46 -20.63 8.77
C PHE A 394 -21.40 -22.14 9.06
N SER A 395 -20.76 -22.94 8.21
CA SER A 395 -20.72 -24.40 8.36
C SER A 395 -20.09 -24.86 9.67
N LEU A 396 -20.54 -26.02 10.17
CA LEU A 396 -19.90 -26.71 11.29
C LEU A 396 -18.40 -26.98 11.02
N GLN A 397 -18.03 -27.13 9.73
CA GLN A 397 -16.66 -27.28 9.28
C GLN A 397 -15.80 -26.06 9.61
N ASN A 398 -16.31 -24.86 9.29
CA ASN A 398 -15.64 -23.61 9.61
C ASN A 398 -15.65 -23.32 11.12
N GLN A 399 -16.75 -23.64 11.82
CA GLN A 399 -16.83 -23.56 13.29
C GLN A 399 -15.73 -24.40 13.95
N LEU A 400 -15.59 -25.68 13.56
CA LEU A 400 -14.54 -26.57 14.08
C LEU A 400 -13.13 -26.04 13.74
N ARG A 401 -12.92 -25.53 12.53
CA ARG A 401 -11.65 -24.92 12.10
C ARG A 401 -11.30 -23.68 12.94
N LEU A 402 -12.27 -22.80 13.21
CA LEU A 402 -12.10 -21.59 14.04
C LEU A 402 -11.86 -21.93 15.51
N ALA A 403 -12.48 -23.00 16.02
CA ALA A 403 -12.26 -23.55 17.35
C ALA A 403 -10.94 -24.34 17.51
N GLY A 404 -10.08 -24.36 16.47
CA GLY A 404 -8.77 -25.02 16.52
C GLY A 404 -8.81 -26.55 16.44
N ALA A 405 -9.91 -27.15 15.97
CA ALA A 405 -10.02 -28.60 15.80
C ALA A 405 -9.03 -29.12 14.74
N SER A 406 -8.53 -30.34 14.94
CA SER A 406 -7.56 -30.94 14.03
C SER A 406 -8.15 -31.17 12.62
N PRO A 407 -7.33 -31.14 11.54
CA PRO A 407 -7.80 -31.42 10.19
C PRO A 407 -8.53 -32.77 10.05
N ALA A 408 -8.19 -33.77 10.87
CA ALA A 408 -8.87 -35.07 10.90
C ALA A 408 -10.28 -34.98 11.54
N THR A 409 -10.43 -34.22 12.63
CA THR A 409 -11.73 -33.95 13.27
C THR A 409 -12.66 -33.19 12.33
N VAL A 410 -12.10 -32.21 11.62
CA VAL A 410 -12.76 -31.41 10.59
C VAL A 410 -13.16 -32.30 9.40
N ALA A 411 -12.27 -33.14 8.87
CA ALA A 411 -12.61 -34.09 7.80
C ALA A 411 -13.74 -35.08 8.20
N ALA A 412 -13.76 -35.55 9.45
CA ALA A 412 -14.80 -36.45 9.95
C ALA A 412 -16.19 -35.78 10.03
N ALA A 413 -16.27 -34.47 10.31
CA ALA A 413 -17.54 -33.75 10.31
C ALA A 413 -18.13 -33.59 8.89
N ALA A 414 -17.29 -33.43 7.87
CA ALA A 414 -17.74 -33.39 6.46
C ALA A 414 -18.35 -34.73 5.99
N ALA A 415 -17.92 -35.86 6.55
CA ALA A 415 -18.45 -37.19 6.20
C ALA A 415 -19.89 -37.46 6.72
N GLY A 416 -20.44 -36.58 7.56
CA GLY A 416 -21.79 -36.75 8.15
C GLY A 416 -22.97 -36.45 7.22
N SER A 417 -22.73 -36.03 5.97
CA SER A 417 -23.76 -35.60 5.02
C SER A 417 -24.21 -36.71 4.07
N SER A 418 -24.89 -37.74 4.58
CA SER A 418 -26.02 -38.44 3.90
C SER A 418 -26.51 -39.67 4.67
N THR A 419 -27.75 -40.09 4.34
CA THR A 419 -28.50 -41.25 4.87
C THR A 419 -29.04 -41.10 6.30
N LYS A 420 -30.37 -40.99 6.40
CA LYS A 420 -31.13 -41.11 7.65
C LYS A 420 -31.14 -42.58 8.06
N ASP A 421 -30.44 -42.98 9.12
CA ASP A 421 -30.58 -44.33 9.69
C ASP A 421 -31.81 -44.43 10.62
N PRO A 422 -32.84 -45.25 10.28
CA PRO A 422 -33.99 -45.47 11.16
C PRO A 422 -33.66 -46.30 12.41
N LEU A 423 -32.60 -47.12 12.38
CA LEU A 423 -32.22 -48.00 13.49
C LEU A 423 -31.63 -47.22 14.67
N ALA A 424 -30.69 -46.29 14.41
CA ALA A 424 -30.10 -45.42 15.43
C ALA A 424 -31.17 -44.63 16.22
N ARG A 425 -32.22 -44.16 15.53
CA ARG A 425 -33.35 -43.43 16.17
C ARG A 425 -34.17 -44.34 17.10
N LYS A 426 -34.38 -45.61 16.72
CA LYS A 426 -35.12 -46.60 17.52
C LYS A 426 -34.34 -47.04 18.77
N MET A 427 -33.01 -47.13 18.68
CA MET A 427 -32.14 -47.42 19.84
C MET A 427 -32.06 -46.26 20.84
N ARG A 428 -32.05 -44.99 20.37
CA ARG A 428 -32.11 -43.81 21.26
C ARG A 428 -33.42 -43.70 22.03
N LEU A 429 -34.55 -44.03 21.41
CA LEU A 429 -35.87 -44.04 22.08
C LEU A 429 -36.01 -45.12 23.17
N ARG A 430 -35.23 -46.20 23.11
CA ARG A 430 -35.30 -47.30 24.08
C ARG A 430 -34.45 -47.09 25.35
N ARG A 431 -33.56 -46.07 25.36
CA ARG A 431 -32.73 -45.69 26.53
C ARG A 431 -33.24 -44.46 27.30
N ARG A 432 -34.45 -43.96 26.98
CA ARG A 432 -35.02 -42.74 27.59
C ARG A 432 -36.35 -42.98 28.30
N LYS A 433 -36.54 -44.18 28.84
CA LYS A 433 -37.71 -44.57 29.65
C LYS A 433 -37.31 -44.88 31.09
N ASP A 434 -36.53 -44.00 31.71
CA ASP A 434 -36.27 -43.95 33.17
C ASP A 434 -35.64 -42.58 33.54
N SER A 435 -36.48 -41.54 33.68
CA SER A 435 -36.20 -40.33 34.48
C SER A 435 -37.45 -39.45 34.54
N ALA A 436 -38.14 -39.42 35.68
CA ALA A 436 -39.36 -38.64 35.87
C ALA A 436 -39.04 -37.17 36.14
N GLN A 437 -39.04 -36.33 35.10
CA GLN A 437 -38.84 -34.87 35.22
C GLN A 437 -39.39 -34.09 34.01
N ASP A 438 -40.59 -34.41 33.54
CA ASP A 438 -41.16 -33.88 32.28
C ASP A 438 -42.56 -33.23 32.41
N ASP A 439 -43.08 -33.08 33.63
CA ASP A 439 -44.41 -32.49 33.87
C ASP A 439 -44.35 -30.98 34.19
N GLN A 440 -43.24 -30.50 34.75
CA GLN A 440 -43.06 -29.09 35.09
C GLN A 440 -42.79 -28.22 33.83
N ALA A 441 -42.07 -28.76 32.84
CA ALA A 441 -41.76 -28.06 31.59
C ALA A 441 -43.01 -27.81 30.71
N LYS A 442 -44.00 -28.72 30.76
CA LYS A 442 -45.24 -28.60 29.97
C LYS A 442 -46.22 -27.55 30.49
N GLN A 443 -46.19 -27.25 31.79
CA GLN A 443 -46.99 -26.15 32.35
C GLN A 443 -46.43 -24.77 31.97
N VAL A 444 -45.10 -24.61 31.97
CA VAL A 444 -44.45 -23.34 31.60
C VAL A 444 -44.66 -22.98 30.12
N LEU A 445 -44.52 -23.96 29.22
CA LEU A 445 -44.74 -23.74 27.78
C LEU A 445 -46.18 -23.32 27.43
N LYS A 446 -47.17 -23.78 28.20
CA LYS A 446 -48.58 -23.37 28.02
C LYS A 446 -48.84 -21.94 28.55
N GLY A 447 -48.23 -21.57 29.68
CA GLY A 447 -48.30 -20.19 30.18
C GLY A 447 -47.72 -19.16 29.20
N MET A 448 -46.70 -19.54 28.41
CA MET A 448 -46.08 -18.64 27.43
C MET A 448 -46.85 -18.52 26.10
N SER A 449 -47.67 -19.50 25.71
CA SER A 449 -48.56 -19.35 24.53
C SER A 449 -49.72 -18.40 24.80
N ASP A 450 -50.29 -18.47 26.00
CA ASP A 450 -51.55 -17.80 26.30
C ASP A 450 -51.32 -16.27 26.46
N VAL A 451 -50.17 -15.87 27.04
CA VAL A 451 -49.72 -14.47 27.12
C VAL A 451 -49.41 -13.87 25.73
N ALA A 452 -48.97 -14.68 24.76
CA ALA A 452 -48.74 -14.20 23.40
C ALA A 452 -50.06 -13.91 22.64
N GLN A 453 -51.10 -14.71 22.89
CA GLN A 453 -52.42 -14.50 22.28
C GLN A 453 -53.13 -13.25 22.83
N GLU A 454 -53.04 -12.98 24.14
CA GLU A 454 -53.58 -11.73 24.71
C GLU A 454 -52.89 -10.46 24.18
N LYS A 455 -51.59 -10.55 23.84
CA LYS A 455 -50.84 -9.40 23.32
C LYS A 455 -51.18 -9.07 21.85
N ASN A 456 -51.44 -10.09 21.02
CA ASN A 456 -51.93 -9.86 19.65
C ASN A 456 -53.36 -9.29 19.62
N LYS A 457 -54.25 -9.73 20.52
CA LYS A 457 -55.64 -9.25 20.56
C LYS A 457 -55.76 -7.74 20.87
N LYS A 458 -54.78 -7.16 21.58
CA LYS A 458 -54.72 -5.72 21.86
C LYS A 458 -54.16 -4.86 20.71
N ILE A 459 -53.60 -5.47 19.66
CA ILE A 459 -53.05 -4.75 18.50
C ILE A 459 -54.13 -4.57 17.41
N GLU A 460 -55.21 -5.37 17.44
CA GLU A 460 -56.33 -5.25 16.49
C GLU A 460 -57.37 -4.18 16.87
N GLU A 461 -57.34 -3.65 18.10
CA GLU A 461 -58.32 -2.64 18.59
C GLU A 461 -57.85 -1.17 18.43
N SER A 462 -56.58 -0.90 18.12
CA SER A 462 -56.07 0.44 17.81
C SER A 462 -55.94 0.67 16.31
N GLY A 463 -57.05 1.00 15.65
CA GLY A 463 -57.08 1.22 14.21
C GLY A 463 -56.42 2.54 13.79
N GLU A 464 -55.41 2.47 12.93
CA GLU A 464 -54.96 3.59 12.11
C GLU A 464 -54.55 3.14 10.69
N ALA A 465 -54.52 4.08 9.75
CA ALA A 465 -54.83 3.82 8.34
C ALA A 465 -53.82 2.98 7.54
N LYS A 466 -54.34 2.12 6.65
CA LYS A 466 -53.58 1.54 5.53
C LYS A 466 -53.19 2.63 4.51
N ALA A 467 -51.90 2.78 4.25
CA ALA A 467 -51.34 3.42 3.06
C ALA A 467 -50.98 2.33 2.01
N PRO A 468 -50.88 2.67 0.70
CA PRO A 468 -51.08 1.69 -0.38
C PRO A 468 -49.87 0.80 -0.69
N ASP A 469 -50.15 -0.34 -1.33
CA ASP A 469 -49.15 -1.20 -1.98
C ASP A 469 -48.32 -0.40 -3.01
N LEU A 470 -47.09 -0.07 -2.63
CA LEU A 470 -46.06 0.41 -3.54
C LEU A 470 -45.08 -0.74 -3.82
N LYS A 471 -45.11 -1.22 -5.07
CA LYS A 471 -44.27 -2.31 -5.58
C LYS A 471 -42.80 -2.11 -5.19
N THR A 472 -42.16 -3.22 -4.81
CA THR A 472 -40.76 -3.29 -4.41
C THR A 472 -39.84 -2.59 -5.41
N ARG A 473 -39.28 -1.43 -5.02
CA ARG A 473 -38.20 -0.77 -5.75
C ARG A 473 -36.97 -1.68 -5.73
N ARG A 474 -36.37 -1.87 -6.91
CA ARG A 474 -35.19 -2.72 -7.11
C ARG A 474 -33.94 -2.01 -6.57
N TRP A 475 -32.93 -2.80 -6.19
CA TRP A 475 -31.78 -2.43 -5.35
C TRP A 475 -30.80 -1.43 -5.99
N ASP A 476 -30.95 -1.21 -7.29
CA ASP A 476 -30.14 -0.38 -8.17
C ASP A 476 -30.31 1.14 -7.96
N GLN A 477 -31.34 1.61 -7.25
CA GLN A 477 -31.73 3.03 -7.19
C GLN A 477 -31.21 3.82 -5.97
N GLY A 478 -30.16 3.34 -5.30
CA GLY A 478 -29.49 4.03 -4.18
C GLY A 478 -27.97 4.21 -4.34
N LEU A 479 -27.41 3.76 -5.48
CA LEU A 479 -25.98 3.85 -5.80
C LEU A 479 -25.67 5.13 -6.58
N GLU A 480 -25.82 6.29 -5.94
CA GLU A 480 -25.25 7.54 -6.46
C GLU A 480 -23.73 7.52 -6.27
N LYS A 481 -23.07 6.84 -7.21
CA LYS A 481 -21.75 7.29 -7.69
C LYS A 481 -21.90 8.76 -8.11
N PRO A 482 -20.90 9.63 -7.90
CA PRO A 482 -20.86 10.87 -8.66
C PRO A 482 -20.86 10.48 -10.14
N GLN A 483 -21.96 10.78 -10.83
CA GLN A 483 -22.04 10.53 -12.26
C GLN A 483 -21.17 11.59 -12.93
N LEU A 484 -20.08 11.14 -13.55
CA LEU A 484 -19.47 11.90 -14.64
C LEU A 484 -20.53 11.96 -15.73
N ASP A 485 -20.97 13.17 -16.08
CA ASP A 485 -21.93 13.35 -17.16
C ASP A 485 -21.20 13.14 -18.48
N TYR A 486 -21.41 11.97 -19.08
CA TYR A 486 -20.71 11.60 -20.31
C TYR A 486 -21.17 12.42 -21.53
N SER A 487 -22.25 13.20 -21.44
CA SER A 487 -22.60 14.19 -22.45
C SER A 487 -21.65 15.41 -22.48
N GLU A 488 -20.84 15.62 -21.42
CA GLU A 488 -19.77 16.63 -21.41
C GLU A 488 -18.48 16.16 -22.11
N PHE A 489 -18.31 14.84 -22.35
CA PHE A 489 -17.09 14.25 -22.93
C PHE A 489 -17.30 13.60 -24.31
N PHE A 490 -18.50 13.07 -24.55
CA PHE A 490 -18.94 12.55 -25.84
C PHE A 490 -20.14 13.40 -26.29
N SER A 491 -19.98 14.12 -27.41
CA SER A 491 -21.07 14.92 -27.97
C SER A 491 -22.21 14.03 -28.48
N GLU A 492 -23.43 14.56 -28.54
CA GLU A 492 -24.63 13.77 -28.85
C GLU A 492 -24.57 13.06 -30.22
N ASP A 493 -23.78 13.58 -31.16
CA ASP A 493 -23.54 13.05 -32.51
C ASP A 493 -22.49 11.91 -32.58
N VAL A 494 -21.77 11.63 -31.48
CA VAL A 494 -20.77 10.54 -31.43
C VAL A 494 -21.43 9.21 -31.77
N GLY A 495 -20.87 8.52 -32.77
CA GLY A 495 -21.38 7.23 -33.23
C GLY A 495 -22.74 7.28 -33.94
N GLN A 496 -23.27 8.45 -34.32
CA GLN A 496 -24.49 8.54 -35.13
C GLN A 496 -24.22 8.49 -36.65
N LEU A 497 -22.98 8.72 -37.08
CA LEU A 497 -22.55 8.70 -38.48
C LEU A 497 -21.39 7.71 -38.67
N PRO A 498 -21.30 7.02 -39.81
CA PRO A 498 -20.13 6.21 -40.15
C PRO A 498 -18.85 7.04 -40.19
N GLY A 499 -17.80 6.58 -39.53
CA GLY A 499 -16.58 7.33 -39.30
C GLY A 499 -15.78 6.80 -38.12
N ILE A 500 -14.67 7.47 -37.81
CA ILE A 500 -13.76 7.11 -36.72
C ILE A 500 -13.68 8.28 -35.75
N CYS A 501 -13.80 8.00 -34.45
CA CYS A 501 -13.57 8.96 -33.38
C CYS A 501 -12.48 8.43 -32.46
N VAL A 502 -11.49 9.28 -32.16
CA VAL A 502 -10.35 8.93 -31.29
C VAL A 502 -10.31 9.88 -30.12
N TRP A 503 -10.15 9.37 -28.90
CA TRP A 503 -9.92 10.16 -27.69
C TRP A 503 -8.62 9.74 -27.01
N GLN A 504 -7.83 10.71 -26.55
CA GLN A 504 -6.65 10.52 -25.72
C GLN A 504 -7.05 10.62 -24.24
N ILE A 505 -6.42 9.84 -23.35
CA ILE A 505 -6.68 9.93 -21.92
C ILE A 505 -5.72 10.95 -21.27
N GLU A 506 -6.29 12.09 -20.87
CA GLU A 506 -5.58 13.19 -20.22
C GLU A 506 -6.22 13.51 -18.87
N ASN A 507 -5.43 13.70 -17.81
CA ASN A 507 -5.96 14.08 -16.48
C ASN A 507 -7.18 13.25 -16.00
N PHE A 508 -7.14 11.94 -16.24
CA PHE A 508 -8.21 10.96 -15.96
C PHE A 508 -9.49 11.05 -16.82
N VAL A 509 -9.55 11.87 -17.87
CA VAL A 509 -10.74 12.02 -18.75
C VAL A 509 -10.40 11.78 -20.23
N PRO A 510 -11.38 11.43 -21.10
CA PRO A 510 -11.18 11.36 -22.55
C PRO A 510 -11.22 12.76 -23.18
N THR A 511 -10.19 13.11 -23.95
CA THR A 511 -10.09 14.34 -24.75
C THR A 511 -10.10 13.97 -26.23
N LEU A 512 -10.99 14.58 -27.03
CA LEU A 512 -11.13 14.26 -28.45
C LEU A 512 -9.87 14.64 -29.24
N VAL A 513 -9.42 13.75 -30.12
CA VAL A 513 -8.24 13.92 -30.98
C VAL A 513 -8.68 14.35 -32.38
N ASP A 514 -8.06 15.41 -32.89
CA ASP A 514 -8.24 15.95 -34.24
C ASP A 514 -7.95 14.88 -35.32
N GLU A 515 -8.81 14.81 -36.35
CA GLU A 515 -8.75 13.87 -37.46
C GLU A 515 -7.36 13.81 -38.14
N ALA A 516 -6.62 14.93 -38.18
CA ALA A 516 -5.27 14.99 -38.73
C ALA A 516 -4.23 14.15 -37.93
N PHE A 517 -4.59 13.66 -36.75
CA PHE A 517 -3.76 12.84 -35.86
C PHE A 517 -4.32 11.44 -35.63
N HIS A 518 -5.39 11.03 -36.32
CA HIS A 518 -5.85 9.63 -36.27
C HIS A 518 -4.76 8.70 -36.84
N GLY A 519 -4.56 7.55 -36.20
CA GLY A 519 -3.42 6.66 -36.49
C GLY A 519 -2.06 7.17 -36.00
N LYS A 520 -2.00 8.24 -35.19
CA LYS A 520 -0.76 8.72 -34.54
C LYS A 520 -0.92 8.64 -33.03
N PHE A 521 -0.15 7.77 -32.38
CA PHE A 521 -0.27 7.55 -30.94
C PHE A 521 1.02 7.89 -30.20
N TYR A 522 0.89 8.61 -29.09
CA TYR A 522 1.97 8.84 -28.13
C TYR A 522 2.22 7.56 -27.30
N GLU A 523 3.47 7.10 -27.25
CA GLU A 523 3.84 5.84 -26.60
C GLU A 523 3.64 5.83 -25.07
N ALA A 524 3.59 7.02 -24.44
CA ALA A 524 3.31 7.18 -23.02
C ALA A 524 1.82 7.43 -22.70
N ASP A 525 0.93 7.30 -23.68
CA ASP A 525 -0.51 7.57 -23.53
C ASP A 525 -1.41 6.35 -23.78
N CYS A 526 -2.69 6.51 -23.48
CA CYS A 526 -3.72 5.54 -23.80
C CYS A 526 -4.85 6.24 -24.55
N TYR A 527 -5.46 5.53 -25.49
CA TYR A 527 -6.48 6.08 -26.38
C TYR A 527 -7.71 5.18 -26.43
N ILE A 528 -8.85 5.77 -26.78
CA ILE A 528 -10.09 5.07 -27.09
C ILE A 528 -10.38 5.35 -28.56
N VAL A 529 -10.67 4.31 -29.33
CA VAL A 529 -10.99 4.40 -30.76
C VAL A 529 -12.37 3.79 -30.98
N LEU A 530 -13.30 4.59 -31.48
CA LEU A 530 -14.62 4.17 -31.92
C LEU A 530 -14.63 4.15 -33.45
N LYS A 531 -14.85 2.97 -34.04
CA LYS A 531 -15.14 2.83 -35.47
C LYS A 531 -16.64 2.60 -35.63
N THR A 532 -17.28 3.44 -36.44
CA THR A 532 -18.72 3.38 -36.72
C THR A 532 -18.91 3.05 -38.20
N PHE A 533 -19.71 2.03 -38.51
CA PHE A 533 -19.94 1.58 -39.89
C PHE A 533 -21.36 1.08 -40.09
N LEU A 534 -21.78 0.95 -41.35
CA LEU A 534 -23.04 0.31 -41.74
C LEU A 534 -22.79 -1.14 -42.11
N ASP A 535 -23.64 -2.04 -41.63
CA ASP A 535 -23.66 -3.44 -42.08
C ASP A 535 -24.32 -3.59 -43.46
N GLU A 536 -24.31 -4.81 -44.00
CA GLU A 536 -24.94 -5.15 -45.29
C GLU A 536 -26.47 -4.89 -45.32
N ASN A 537 -27.12 -4.73 -44.15
CA ASN A 537 -28.53 -4.40 -44.01
C ASN A 537 -28.78 -2.89 -43.85
N GLY A 538 -27.74 -2.06 -43.89
CA GLY A 538 -27.81 -0.61 -43.66
C GLY A 538 -28.05 -0.23 -42.20
N SER A 539 -27.81 -1.15 -41.25
CA SER A 539 -27.89 -0.87 -39.81
C SER A 539 -26.52 -0.44 -39.28
N LEU A 540 -26.53 0.51 -38.37
CA LEU A 540 -25.33 1.18 -37.88
C LEU A 540 -24.76 0.41 -36.68
N ASN A 541 -23.48 0.05 -36.79
CA ASN A 541 -22.73 -0.78 -35.85
C ASN A 541 -21.44 -0.09 -35.39
N TRP A 542 -20.93 -0.53 -34.24
CA TRP A 542 -19.78 0.07 -33.56
C TRP A 542 -18.75 -0.97 -33.15
N GLU A 543 -17.48 -0.66 -33.35
CA GLU A 543 -16.33 -1.33 -32.74
C GLU A 543 -15.60 -0.35 -31.81
N ILE A 544 -15.29 -0.79 -30.59
CA ILE A 544 -14.68 0.05 -29.57
C ILE A 544 -13.37 -0.60 -29.13
N TYR A 545 -12.26 0.05 -29.46
CA TYR A 545 -10.93 -0.35 -29.04
C TYR A 545 -10.43 0.61 -27.95
N TYR A 546 -9.61 0.11 -27.04
CA TYR A 546 -8.76 0.94 -26.20
C TYR A 546 -7.30 0.51 -26.38
N TRP A 547 -6.51 1.44 -26.92
CA TRP A 547 -5.12 1.24 -27.26
C TRP A 547 -4.23 1.73 -26.12
N ILE A 548 -3.20 0.96 -25.80
CA ILE A 548 -2.31 1.18 -24.66
C ILE A 548 -0.87 1.33 -25.15
N GLY A 549 -0.31 2.53 -24.94
CA GLY A 549 1.09 2.82 -25.17
C GLY A 549 2.02 2.06 -24.23
N GLN A 550 3.20 1.70 -24.75
CA GLN A 550 4.19 0.90 -24.03
C GLN A 550 4.63 1.57 -22.72
N GLU A 551 4.98 2.86 -22.78
CA GLU A 551 5.45 3.64 -21.62
C GLU A 551 4.29 4.18 -20.76
N ALA A 552 3.03 3.98 -21.15
CA ALA A 552 1.90 4.66 -20.52
C ALA A 552 1.69 4.31 -19.04
N THR A 553 1.30 5.32 -18.25
CA THR A 553 1.18 5.21 -16.80
C THR A 553 -0.04 4.36 -16.39
N LEU A 554 0.03 3.74 -15.19
CA LEU A 554 -0.96 2.75 -14.74
C LEU A 554 -2.38 3.34 -14.56
N ASP A 555 -2.47 4.62 -14.22
CA ASP A 555 -3.71 5.40 -14.17
C ASP A 555 -4.33 5.60 -15.56
N LYS A 556 -3.55 5.99 -16.57
CA LYS A 556 -4.05 6.11 -17.96
C LYS A 556 -4.52 4.75 -18.52
N LYS A 557 -3.80 3.67 -18.19
CA LYS A 557 -4.18 2.28 -18.49
C LYS A 557 -5.49 1.86 -17.81
N ALA A 558 -5.78 2.34 -16.60
CA ALA A 558 -7.05 2.08 -15.91
C ALA A 558 -8.20 2.94 -16.45
N CYS A 559 -7.97 4.23 -16.69
CA CYS A 559 -8.97 5.17 -17.21
C CYS A 559 -9.44 4.82 -18.62
N SER A 560 -8.54 4.48 -19.55
CA SER A 560 -8.91 4.05 -20.91
C SER A 560 -9.87 2.86 -20.90
N ALA A 561 -9.58 1.81 -20.13
CA ALA A 561 -10.45 0.65 -19.99
C ALA A 561 -11.83 0.99 -19.38
N ILE A 562 -11.88 1.86 -18.36
CA ILE A 562 -13.14 2.29 -17.72
C ILE A 562 -13.98 3.13 -18.68
N HIS A 563 -13.39 4.11 -19.36
CA HIS A 563 -14.10 5.00 -20.26
C HIS A 563 -14.55 4.29 -21.55
N ALA A 564 -13.79 3.32 -22.08
CA ALA A 564 -14.24 2.49 -23.21
C ALA A 564 -15.49 1.67 -22.87
N VAL A 565 -15.59 1.12 -21.65
CA VAL A 565 -16.81 0.44 -21.17
C VAL A 565 -17.97 1.41 -21.00
N ASN A 566 -17.71 2.64 -20.55
CA ASN A 566 -18.76 3.65 -20.40
C ASN A 566 -19.25 4.23 -21.74
N LEU A 567 -18.36 4.42 -22.73
CA LEU A 567 -18.72 4.79 -24.11
C LEU A 567 -19.64 3.74 -24.75
N ARG A 568 -19.31 2.46 -24.58
CA ARG A 568 -20.19 1.35 -25.02
C ARG A 568 -21.59 1.46 -24.39
N ASN A 569 -21.66 1.70 -23.08
CA ASN A 569 -22.93 1.84 -22.36
C ASN A 569 -23.72 3.08 -22.82
N TYR A 570 -23.03 4.18 -23.16
CA TYR A 570 -23.61 5.41 -23.68
C TYR A 570 -24.24 5.21 -25.08
N LEU A 571 -23.53 4.52 -25.98
CA LEU A 571 -24.02 4.18 -27.32
C LEU A 571 -25.08 3.06 -27.32
N GLY A 572 -25.28 2.37 -26.19
CA GLY A 572 -26.14 1.17 -26.11
C GLY A 572 -25.60 -0.04 -26.90
N ALA A 573 -24.32 -0.03 -27.26
CA ALA A 573 -23.73 -0.98 -28.20
C ALA A 573 -23.54 -2.39 -27.58
N GLU A 574 -24.00 -3.43 -28.27
CA GLU A 574 -23.84 -4.81 -27.79
C GLU A 574 -22.40 -5.35 -27.96
N CYS A 575 -21.55 -4.70 -28.75
CA CYS A 575 -20.15 -5.07 -29.02
C CYS A 575 -19.29 -5.14 -27.74
N ARG A 576 -18.15 -5.84 -27.79
CA ARG A 576 -17.18 -5.85 -26.68
C ARG A 576 -16.14 -4.76 -26.88
N SER A 577 -15.64 -4.18 -25.79
CA SER A 577 -14.43 -3.34 -25.85
C SER A 577 -13.20 -4.22 -26.01
N ILE A 578 -12.37 -3.91 -27.00
CA ILE A 578 -11.18 -4.66 -27.40
C ILE A 578 -9.94 -3.94 -26.87
N ARG A 579 -8.97 -4.69 -26.32
CA ARG A 579 -7.70 -4.17 -25.81
C ARG A 579 -6.64 -4.33 -26.88
N GLU A 580 -5.98 -3.23 -27.24
CA GLU A 580 -4.85 -3.22 -28.16
C GLU A 580 -3.60 -2.71 -27.42
N GLU A 581 -2.45 -3.34 -27.62
CA GLU A 581 -1.19 -2.93 -27.01
C GLU A 581 -0.16 -2.57 -28.07
N MET A 582 0.61 -1.51 -27.81
CA MET A 582 1.63 -1.00 -28.72
C MET A 582 2.64 -2.08 -29.14
N GLY A 583 2.62 -2.46 -30.42
CA GLY A 583 3.48 -3.47 -31.04
C GLY A 583 2.91 -4.89 -31.08
N ASP A 584 1.74 -5.12 -30.48
CA ASP A 584 0.98 -6.39 -30.49
C ASP A 584 -0.46 -6.16 -31.03
N GLU A 585 -0.67 -5.14 -31.88
CA GLU A 585 -1.99 -4.79 -32.44
C GLU A 585 -2.59 -5.88 -33.34
N SER A 586 -3.92 -6.03 -33.27
CA SER A 586 -4.69 -6.92 -34.14
C SER A 586 -4.74 -6.43 -35.61
N GLU A 587 -4.82 -7.37 -36.57
CA GLU A 587 -4.98 -7.02 -37.99
C GLU A 587 -6.30 -6.27 -38.25
N GLU A 588 -7.33 -6.56 -37.45
CA GLU A 588 -8.62 -5.88 -37.45
C GLU A 588 -8.51 -4.42 -36.97
N PHE A 589 -7.71 -4.14 -35.93
CA PHE A 589 -7.44 -2.78 -35.46
C PHE A 589 -6.58 -1.98 -36.43
N LEU A 590 -5.57 -2.59 -37.05
CA LEU A 590 -4.76 -1.94 -38.08
C LEU A 590 -5.63 -1.50 -39.29
N GLN A 591 -6.62 -2.32 -39.67
CA GLN A 591 -7.63 -2.01 -40.70
C GLN A 591 -8.70 -0.97 -40.25
N VAL A 592 -8.56 -0.36 -39.08
CA VAL A 592 -9.38 0.81 -38.69
C VAL A 592 -8.89 2.06 -39.42
N PHE A 593 -7.59 2.20 -39.67
CA PHE A 593 -7.00 3.44 -40.20
C PHE A 593 -6.63 3.32 -41.68
N ASP A 594 -6.85 4.39 -42.45
CA ASP A 594 -6.51 4.44 -43.90
C ASP A 594 -5.00 4.48 -44.18
N ASN A 595 -4.17 4.68 -43.14
CA ASN A 595 -2.70 4.72 -43.22
C ASN A 595 -2.11 3.88 -42.09
N ASP A 596 -0.88 3.39 -42.28
CA ASP A 596 -0.11 2.70 -41.23
C ASP A 596 -0.04 3.54 -39.95
N ILE A 597 -0.29 2.89 -38.81
CA ILE A 597 -0.20 3.52 -37.48
C ILE A 597 1.26 3.94 -37.23
N SER A 598 1.43 5.15 -36.66
CA SER A 598 2.74 5.69 -36.30
C SER A 598 2.81 6.05 -34.83
N TYR A 599 3.93 5.68 -34.19
CA TYR A 599 4.20 5.97 -32.79
C TYR A 599 5.04 7.24 -32.67
N ILE A 600 4.67 8.11 -31.73
CA ILE A 600 5.39 9.35 -31.40
C ILE A 600 5.98 9.19 -30.00
N GLU A 601 7.27 9.48 -29.86
CA GLU A 601 7.96 9.39 -28.57
C GLU A 601 7.39 10.39 -27.54
N GLY A 602 7.21 9.95 -26.30
CA GLY A 602 6.59 10.73 -25.21
C GLY A 602 5.06 10.61 -25.11
N GLY A 603 4.42 11.60 -24.46
CA GLY A 603 2.98 11.68 -24.19
C GLY A 603 2.62 12.77 -23.18
N THR A 604 1.35 12.91 -22.79
CA THR A 604 0.91 13.95 -21.84
C THR A 604 1.01 13.53 -20.37
N ALA A 605 1.10 14.51 -19.47
CA ALA A 605 1.28 14.26 -18.04
C ALA A 605 0.13 13.43 -17.42
N SER A 606 0.46 12.64 -16.39
CA SER A 606 -0.53 12.01 -15.52
C SER A 606 -1.30 13.05 -14.71
N GLY A 607 -2.57 12.78 -14.42
CA GLY A 607 -3.39 13.61 -13.52
C GLY A 607 -2.98 13.51 -12.04
N PHE A 608 -2.07 12.59 -11.69
CA PHE A 608 -1.35 12.65 -10.42
C PHE A 608 -0.17 13.61 -10.54
N PHE A 609 -0.02 14.51 -9.55
CA PHE A 609 1.26 15.16 -9.27
C PHE A 609 2.29 14.12 -8.83
N THR A 610 2.86 13.43 -9.81
CA THR A 610 3.90 12.44 -9.65
C THR A 610 5.22 13.07 -10.06
N VAL A 611 6.22 12.87 -9.20
CA VAL A 611 7.62 13.00 -9.57
C VAL A 611 7.83 12.20 -10.85
N GLU A 612 8.49 12.80 -11.85
CA GLU A 612 8.83 12.11 -13.10
C GLU A 612 9.72 10.89 -12.80
N ASP A 613 9.11 9.72 -12.66
CA ASP A 613 9.79 8.43 -12.82
C ASP A 613 10.14 8.30 -14.30
N THR A 614 11.20 8.99 -14.68
CA THR A 614 11.79 8.99 -16.00
C THR A 614 12.14 7.56 -16.37
N GLN A 615 11.43 7.00 -17.35
CA GLN A 615 11.68 5.65 -17.83
C GLN A 615 13.00 5.66 -18.60
N TYR A 616 13.88 4.72 -18.25
CA TYR A 616 15.12 4.49 -18.97
C TYR A 616 15.03 3.14 -19.65
N VAL A 617 15.16 3.12 -20.98
CA VAL A 617 15.30 1.90 -21.77
C VAL A 617 16.56 1.17 -21.31
N THR A 618 16.38 0.26 -20.36
CA THR A 618 17.46 -0.46 -19.70
C THR A 618 18.01 -1.47 -20.68
N ARG A 619 19.26 -1.32 -21.12
CA ARG A 619 19.89 -2.24 -22.08
C ARG A 619 21.09 -2.92 -21.42
N LEU A 620 21.04 -4.25 -21.35
CA LEU A 620 22.16 -5.06 -20.87
C LEU A 620 23.11 -5.36 -22.02
N TYR A 621 24.40 -5.02 -21.85
CA TYR A 621 25.45 -5.34 -22.81
C TYR A 621 26.51 -6.24 -22.18
N ARG A 622 26.87 -7.31 -22.87
CA ARG A 622 28.03 -8.14 -22.54
C ARG A 622 29.27 -7.54 -23.21
N VAL A 623 30.33 -7.40 -22.43
CA VAL A 623 31.53 -6.64 -22.81
C VAL A 623 32.73 -7.57 -22.94
N TYR A 624 33.47 -7.50 -24.04
CA TYR A 624 34.68 -8.32 -24.21
C TYR A 624 35.82 -7.62 -24.97
N GLY A 625 37.06 -7.88 -24.53
CA GLY A 625 38.30 -7.37 -25.14
C GLY A 625 39.20 -6.60 -24.14
N LYS A 626 40.53 -6.73 -24.29
CA LYS A 626 41.53 -6.03 -23.43
C LYS A 626 42.16 -4.78 -24.06
N LYS A 627 41.95 -4.53 -25.35
CA LYS A 627 42.49 -3.35 -26.08
C LYS A 627 41.43 -2.70 -26.97
N ASN A 628 40.68 -3.51 -27.71
CA ASN A 628 39.48 -3.06 -28.41
C ASN A 628 38.28 -3.69 -27.70
N VAL A 629 37.48 -2.86 -27.05
CA VAL A 629 36.28 -3.28 -26.32
C VAL A 629 35.13 -3.46 -27.32
N LYS A 630 34.46 -4.61 -27.30
CA LYS A 630 33.24 -4.88 -28.05
C LYS A 630 32.06 -5.02 -27.08
N LEU A 631 30.92 -4.48 -27.49
CA LEU A 631 29.65 -4.54 -26.78
C LEU A 631 28.68 -5.42 -27.58
N GLU A 632 28.08 -6.39 -26.94
CA GLU A 632 27.04 -7.26 -27.50
C GLU A 632 25.76 -7.11 -26.68
N PRO A 633 24.61 -6.73 -27.28
CA PRO A 633 23.36 -6.61 -26.55
C PRO A 633 22.86 -8.00 -26.12
N VAL A 634 22.43 -8.13 -24.86
CA VAL A 634 21.91 -9.39 -24.31
C VAL A 634 20.58 -9.13 -23.61
N ALA A 635 19.68 -10.11 -23.62
CA ALA A 635 18.36 -9.99 -22.98
C ALA A 635 18.45 -9.69 -21.47
N LEU A 636 17.48 -8.92 -20.95
CA LEU A 636 17.31 -8.60 -19.52
C LEU A 636 16.81 -9.82 -18.72
N LYS A 637 17.62 -10.88 -18.63
CA LYS A 637 17.29 -12.13 -17.92
C LYS A 637 18.46 -12.55 -17.05
N GLY A 638 18.18 -13.15 -15.89
CA GLY A 638 19.24 -13.59 -14.95
C GLY A 638 20.23 -14.60 -15.56
N THR A 639 19.80 -15.37 -16.56
CA THR A 639 20.65 -16.29 -17.34
C THR A 639 21.72 -15.57 -18.15
N SER A 640 21.47 -14.34 -18.60
CA SER A 640 22.42 -13.52 -19.37
C SER A 640 23.70 -13.16 -18.60
N LEU A 641 23.65 -13.28 -17.27
CA LEU A 641 24.79 -13.07 -16.37
C LEU A 641 25.68 -14.32 -16.23
N ASP A 642 25.29 -15.49 -16.77
CA ASP A 642 26.11 -16.69 -16.71
C ASP A 642 27.28 -16.60 -17.72
N PRO A 643 28.55 -16.68 -17.28
CA PRO A 643 29.71 -16.62 -18.16
C PRO A 643 29.88 -17.86 -19.06
N ARG A 644 29.04 -18.91 -18.90
CA ARG A 644 29.10 -20.15 -19.68
C ARG A 644 28.29 -20.11 -20.98
N ASP A 645 27.28 -19.24 -21.08
CA ASP A 645 26.47 -19.02 -22.29
C ASP A 645 27.20 -18.12 -23.31
N ALA A 646 28.48 -18.41 -23.58
CA ALA A 646 29.27 -17.73 -24.60
C ALA A 646 29.23 -18.51 -25.93
N PRO A 647 28.78 -17.91 -27.04
CA PRO A 647 28.76 -18.58 -28.35
C PRO A 647 30.20 -18.71 -28.89
N GLY A 648 30.90 -19.77 -28.46
CA GLY A 648 32.30 -20.01 -28.84
C GLY A 648 32.89 -21.37 -28.45
N ARG A 649 32.10 -22.32 -27.95
CA ARG A 649 32.57 -23.67 -27.53
C ARG A 649 31.71 -24.86 -27.96
N MET A 650 31.15 -24.80 -29.16
CA MET A 650 30.87 -25.97 -30.02
C MET A 650 30.97 -25.47 -31.48
N GLY A 651 31.65 -26.11 -32.43
CA GLY A 651 32.62 -27.21 -32.42
C GLY A 651 33.13 -27.38 -33.86
N GLN A 652 34.41 -27.70 -34.08
CA GLN A 652 34.87 -28.02 -35.45
C GLN A 652 34.36 -29.40 -35.87
N GLY A 653 33.69 -29.48 -37.04
CA GLY A 653 33.45 -30.73 -37.77
C GLY A 653 31.98 -31.13 -37.91
N GLY A 654 31.49 -31.20 -39.15
CA GLY A 654 30.17 -31.75 -39.49
C GLY A 654 29.43 -30.94 -40.56
N SER A 655 29.40 -31.44 -41.80
CA SER A 655 28.78 -30.81 -42.99
C SER A 655 27.25 -31.01 -43.05
N PRO A 656 26.51 -30.21 -43.87
CA PRO A 656 25.05 -30.11 -43.80
C PRO A 656 24.28 -31.04 -44.76
N SER A 657 22.98 -31.21 -44.52
CA SER A 657 22.01 -31.73 -45.49
C SER A 657 20.62 -31.10 -45.32
N LEU A 658 20.00 -30.68 -46.43
CA LEU A 658 18.63 -30.17 -46.48
C LEU A 658 17.59 -31.32 -46.35
N THR A 659 16.35 -31.03 -45.92
CA THR A 659 15.11 -31.10 -46.75
C THR A 659 13.80 -30.91 -45.94
N SER A 660 12.91 -30.06 -46.49
CA SER A 660 11.42 -30.11 -46.52
C SER A 660 10.54 -30.60 -45.33
N GLU A 661 9.67 -29.68 -44.88
CA GLU A 661 8.19 -29.74 -44.78
C GLU A 661 7.38 -30.90 -44.11
N THR A 662 6.17 -30.49 -43.64
CA THR A 662 4.92 -31.23 -43.33
C THR A 662 4.67 -31.81 -41.92
N GLY A 663 3.48 -31.50 -41.36
CA GLY A 663 2.60 -32.54 -40.80
C GLY A 663 2.24 -32.60 -39.29
N SER A 664 1.20 -31.87 -38.87
CA SER A 664 0.07 -32.33 -38.00
C SER A 664 0.29 -33.24 -36.73
N VAL A 665 0.20 -32.63 -35.53
CA VAL A 665 -0.85 -32.79 -34.45
C VAL A 665 -1.80 -34.04 -34.48
N PRO A 666 -2.32 -34.68 -33.37
CA PRO A 666 -2.20 -34.51 -31.88
C PRO A 666 -2.03 -35.83 -31.02
N LEU A 667 -2.18 -35.72 -29.67
CA LEU A 667 -2.70 -36.69 -28.64
C LEU A 667 -1.73 -37.43 -27.66
N LEU A 668 -1.69 -36.92 -26.40
CA LEU A 668 -1.95 -37.53 -25.05
C LEU A 668 -1.49 -38.98 -24.65
N PRO A 669 -1.41 -39.32 -23.33
CA PRO A 669 -0.31 -40.13 -22.73
C PRO A 669 -0.75 -41.57 -22.32
N PRO A 670 0.10 -42.45 -21.70
CA PRO A 670 0.42 -42.37 -20.25
C PRO A 670 1.77 -43.02 -19.79
N ALA A 671 1.94 -43.10 -18.45
CA ALA A 671 2.56 -44.18 -17.65
C ALA A 671 3.94 -43.96 -16.97
N VAL A 672 3.89 -44.05 -15.63
CA VAL A 672 5.02 -44.39 -14.72
C VAL A 672 5.12 -45.92 -14.64
N PRO A 673 6.29 -46.53 -14.35
CA PRO A 673 6.42 -47.12 -13.00
C PRO A 673 7.84 -47.12 -12.38
N TRP A 674 7.88 -47.01 -11.05
CA TRP A 674 8.70 -47.77 -10.06
C TRP A 674 10.19 -48.07 -10.40
N GLY A 675 11.19 -47.84 -9.54
CA GLY A 675 11.22 -47.54 -8.10
C GLY A 675 12.13 -48.53 -7.35
N ARG A 676 13.12 -48.03 -6.58
CA ARG A 676 13.78 -48.78 -5.48
C ARG A 676 14.63 -47.87 -4.58
N GLU A 677 14.40 -47.98 -3.28
CA GLU A 677 15.30 -47.48 -2.23
C GLU A 677 16.51 -48.43 -2.07
N VAL A 678 17.59 -47.95 -1.42
CA VAL A 678 18.16 -48.55 -0.19
C VAL A 678 19.18 -47.58 0.44
N ARG A 679 19.34 -47.66 1.77
CA ARG A 679 20.05 -46.72 2.65
C ARG A 679 21.50 -47.21 3.00
N PRO A 680 22.28 -46.55 3.88
CA PRO A 680 23.74 -46.39 3.73
C PRO A 680 24.60 -47.39 4.52
N ALA A 681 25.92 -47.33 4.32
CA ALA A 681 26.93 -47.92 5.21
C ALA A 681 28.21 -47.06 5.33
N ALA A 682 28.65 -46.86 6.58
CA ALA A 682 30.04 -46.66 7.02
C ALA A 682 30.45 -47.96 7.80
N PRO A 683 31.61 -48.11 8.49
CA PRO A 683 32.70 -47.17 8.80
C PRO A 683 34.15 -47.75 8.69
N GLY A 684 35.17 -47.00 9.14
CA GLY A 684 36.57 -47.47 9.23
C GLY A 684 37.49 -46.65 10.16
N TRP A 685 37.54 -47.03 11.45
CA TRP A 685 38.65 -47.01 12.44
C TRP A 685 39.93 -46.17 12.15
N GLY A 686 40.57 -45.45 13.09
CA GLY A 686 40.31 -45.19 14.53
C GLY A 686 41.62 -45.09 15.37
N MET A 687 41.70 -44.20 16.38
CA MET A 687 42.64 -44.33 17.53
C MET A 687 42.22 -43.47 18.75
N LEU A 688 42.66 -43.87 19.96
CA LEU A 688 42.12 -43.43 21.27
C LEU A 688 43.03 -42.55 22.13
N ARG A 689 42.41 -41.72 23.00
CA ARG A 689 42.62 -41.55 24.48
C ARG A 689 41.70 -40.40 24.96
N SER A 690 40.61 -40.60 25.73
CA SER A 690 40.50 -40.75 27.21
C SER A 690 41.26 -39.65 27.99
N VAL A 691 40.72 -38.87 28.95
CA VAL A 691 39.55 -38.86 29.88
C VAL A 691 39.19 -37.37 30.18
N GLY A 692 38.03 -36.88 30.66
CA GLY A 692 36.72 -37.44 31.06
C GLY A 692 36.19 -36.82 32.39
N SER A 693 34.85 -36.78 32.62
CA SER A 693 34.13 -36.21 33.81
C SER A 693 34.17 -34.67 33.98
N TRP A 694 33.18 -33.91 34.49
CA TRP A 694 31.70 -33.92 34.65
C TRP A 694 31.37 -32.83 35.71
N LYS A 695 30.24 -32.11 35.59
CA LYS A 695 29.71 -31.06 36.52
C LYS A 695 30.59 -29.79 36.65
N GLY A 696 30.09 -28.55 36.75
CA GLY A 696 28.71 -28.03 36.85
C GLY A 696 28.46 -27.35 38.20
N VAL A 697 28.23 -26.01 38.20
CA VAL A 697 27.54 -25.21 39.25
C VAL A 697 27.48 -23.72 38.79
N LEU A 698 26.39 -23.01 39.09
CA LEU A 698 26.27 -21.55 38.93
C LEU A 698 26.92 -20.82 40.11
N GLN A 699 27.42 -19.60 39.91
CA GLN A 699 27.16 -18.55 40.91
C GLN A 699 27.12 -17.13 40.32
N LEU A 700 26.14 -16.35 40.81
CA LEU A 700 26.02 -14.91 40.60
C LEU A 700 27.01 -14.14 41.48
N GLY A 701 27.43 -12.96 41.01
CA GLY A 701 28.02 -11.91 41.84
C GLY A 701 27.31 -10.58 41.56
N VAL A 702 26.77 -9.96 42.61
CA VAL A 702 26.08 -8.64 42.57
C VAL A 702 26.93 -7.63 43.39
N PRO A 703 26.50 -6.39 43.71
CA PRO A 703 27.24 -5.18 43.36
C PRO A 703 27.89 -4.47 44.57
N ALA A 704 28.57 -3.34 44.33
CA ALA A 704 28.46 -2.11 45.11
C ALA A 704 29.22 -0.97 44.41
N GLY A 705 28.81 0.29 44.66
CA GLY A 705 29.43 1.47 44.06
C GLY A 705 30.50 2.14 44.91
N ALA A 706 31.20 3.08 44.28
CA ALA A 706 31.73 4.31 44.85
C ALA A 706 31.54 5.42 43.79
#